data_AF-A0A0U3Q5U1-F1
#
_entry.id   AF-A0A0U3Q5U1-F1
#
_cell.length_a   1.000
_cell.length_b   1.000
_cell.length_c   1.000
_cell.angle_alpha   90.00
_cell.angle_beta   90.00
_cell.angle_gamma   90.00
#
_symmetry.space_group_name_H-M   'P 1'
#
loop_
_entity.id
_entity.type
_entity.pdbx_description
1 polymer ?
#
loop_
_entity_poly.entity_id
_entity_poly.type
_entity_poly.pdbx_seq_one_letter_code
_entity_poly.pdbx_strand_id
1 'polypeptide(L)'
;MAYEVVKAEFRTELHARWSVFFDHLQIPWAYEPVTFYDAEGAPRTPAFWLPQQRIWFDAKPQAPAWWGRFAMAAAGSDHWPDCFWGEQAEHCLPVDVPEDWQGLPLLAEGPLFPDDEYGPWQLFEASGMRTHDDEPYQWTMCPQCGSFGATFWGYAERLPCGCLDDREHNKVEGHSDKRLLAAYRAALAEQWHPDRAFEETLLLPTVREALVGQAGAAAAQESCTGDCQSLWAQRCQELPQSAFKGTPDPDTDRLCAQCPGFVCGQCGEQPASALGVPCRVCEPVTLLSENKARQLLNWRVDQLASATGQHGRTVNTLINESIGVKTRKGISLPQLGAALTYVEQWLEDPSSRLAGRPAVSSADLNKLHGAELRSLLTTYVGPLAKALRADIPLVQQRLNDWMDAPSRAEATDEQLRDAIIQAAAWLADPETYYAYVTPQAIEPGGLPAPVHTKPAPADSSCSLCAVPVAAGELIGRMPRPRQPFVTMAWQCAHCLFDRRAKPRLADVVLRVFHHAFSGSSTVPLNKAEAQVLSEALARVPAETANVQEACDALDQGIDGNAPVMLLSERLALAAVAALQAAKAATDAHDVTILTAVAEHLSQWGHDPQDLDKKGFANVVLWRQAVLANAEIPTVLSERGGPFWV
;
A
#
# COMPACT_ATOMS: atom_id res chain seq x y z
N MET A 1 15.26 3.72 -9.92
CA MET A 1 15.26 3.08 -8.58
C MET A 1 16.42 3.67 -7.80
N ALA A 2 16.23 3.98 -6.51
CA ALA A 2 17.25 4.62 -5.70
C ALA A 2 18.34 3.64 -5.23
N TYR A 3 18.19 2.33 -5.47
CA TYR A 3 19.17 1.30 -5.11
C TYR A 3 19.40 0.35 -6.28
N GLU A 4 20.65 -0.05 -6.47
CA GLU A 4 21.08 -1.05 -7.45
C GLU A 4 21.80 -2.19 -6.75
N VAL A 5 21.62 -3.41 -7.27
CA VAL A 5 22.40 -4.57 -6.80
C VAL A 5 23.73 -4.58 -7.54
N VAL A 6 24.82 -4.50 -6.79
CA VAL A 6 26.18 -4.68 -7.28
C VAL A 6 26.74 -6.03 -6.83
N LYS A 7 27.72 -6.54 -7.58
CA LYS A 7 28.50 -7.73 -7.22
C LYS A 7 29.91 -7.29 -6.87
N ALA A 8 30.37 -7.68 -5.69
CA ALA A 8 31.76 -7.54 -5.27
C ALA A 8 32.43 -8.92 -5.31
N GLU A 9 33.53 -9.04 -6.04
CA GLU A 9 34.33 -10.25 -6.14
C GLU A 9 35.51 -10.15 -5.19
N PHE A 10 35.63 -11.12 -4.29
CA PHE A 10 36.72 -11.21 -3.32
C PHE A 10 37.65 -12.35 -3.70
N ARG A 11 38.97 -12.14 -3.55
CA ARG A 11 40.01 -13.16 -3.73
C ARG A 11 39.74 -14.40 -2.88
N THR A 12 39.21 -14.19 -1.67
CA THR A 12 39.02 -15.24 -0.68
C THR A 12 37.72 -15.03 0.10
N GLU A 13 37.13 -16.12 0.59
CA GLU A 13 35.97 -16.05 1.50
C GLU A 13 36.35 -15.32 2.80
N LEU A 14 37.60 -15.44 3.26
CA LEU A 14 38.09 -14.68 4.41
C LEU A 14 37.94 -13.16 4.20
N HIS A 15 38.31 -12.65 3.02
CA HIS A 15 38.08 -11.24 2.68
C HIS A 15 36.59 -10.91 2.62
N ALA A 16 35.77 -11.75 1.99
CA ALA A 16 34.32 -11.55 1.96
C ALA A 16 33.72 -11.46 3.37
N ARG A 17 34.19 -12.26 4.32
CA ARG A 17 33.75 -12.21 5.73
C ARG A 17 34.17 -10.91 6.43
N TRP A 18 35.38 -10.43 6.20
CA TRP A 18 35.81 -9.12 6.71
C TRP A 18 34.97 -7.97 6.15
N SER A 19 34.54 -8.06 4.89
CA SER A 19 33.60 -7.08 4.34
C SER A 19 32.26 -7.05 5.10
N VAL A 20 31.75 -8.22 5.53
CA VAL A 20 30.55 -8.33 6.36
C VAL A 20 30.78 -7.73 7.75
N PHE A 21 31.95 -7.96 8.33
CA PHE A 21 32.34 -7.35 9.61
C PHE A 21 32.29 -5.82 9.54
N PHE A 22 32.92 -5.22 8.52
CA PHE A 22 32.91 -3.76 8.35
C PHE A 22 31.50 -3.21 8.08
N ASP A 23 30.70 -3.89 7.25
CA ASP A 23 29.32 -3.46 6.97
C ASP A 23 28.41 -3.54 8.21
N HIS A 24 28.63 -4.53 9.08
CA HIS A 24 27.89 -4.63 10.33
C HIS A 24 28.15 -3.40 11.22
N LEU A 25 29.41 -2.95 11.27
CA LEU A 25 29.84 -1.78 12.02
C LEU A 25 29.62 -0.44 11.30
N GLN A 26 29.13 -0.47 10.05
CA GLN A 26 28.94 0.72 9.21
C GLN A 26 30.25 1.46 8.93
N ILE A 27 31.35 0.74 8.83
CA ILE A 27 32.65 1.31 8.48
C ILE A 27 32.77 1.32 6.96
N PRO A 28 32.97 2.49 6.32
CA PRO A 28 33.23 2.52 4.89
C PRO A 28 34.55 1.82 4.58
N TRP A 29 34.52 0.91 3.61
CA TRP A 29 35.68 0.17 3.16
C TRP A 29 35.70 0.10 1.63
N ALA A 30 36.91 0.07 1.07
CA ALA A 30 37.13 -0.19 -0.35
C ALA A 30 37.98 -1.45 -0.47
N TYR A 31 37.56 -2.38 -1.33
CA TYR A 31 38.32 -3.60 -1.58
C TYR A 31 39.25 -3.39 -2.76
N GLU A 32 40.54 -3.60 -2.51
CA GLU A 32 41.64 -3.47 -3.49
C GLU A 32 41.60 -2.16 -4.29
N PRO A 33 41.45 -0.98 -3.63
CA PRO A 33 41.23 0.27 -4.35
C PRO A 33 42.44 0.72 -5.18
N VAL A 34 43.64 0.32 -4.78
CA VAL A 34 44.91 0.67 -5.45
C VAL A 34 45.87 -0.51 -5.43
N THR A 35 46.61 -0.65 -6.52
CA THR A 35 47.77 -1.53 -6.62
C THR A 35 49.04 -0.68 -6.59
N PHE A 36 49.90 -0.95 -5.62
CA PHE A 36 51.23 -0.35 -5.53
C PHE A 36 52.23 -1.22 -6.28
N TYR A 37 53.39 -0.65 -6.59
CA TYR A 37 54.46 -1.35 -7.29
C TYR A 37 55.75 -1.21 -6.50
N ASP A 38 56.52 -2.29 -6.42
CA ASP A 38 57.87 -2.21 -5.87
C ASP A 38 58.88 -1.63 -6.91
N ALA A 39 60.13 -1.47 -6.50
CA ALA A 39 61.18 -0.92 -7.36
C ALA A 39 61.46 -1.73 -8.66
N GLU A 40 61.04 -3.00 -8.73
CA GLU A 40 61.11 -3.84 -9.94
C GLU A 40 59.81 -3.83 -10.76
N GLY A 41 58.77 -3.12 -10.29
CA GLY A 41 57.48 -3.03 -10.93
C GLY A 41 56.55 -4.21 -10.63
N ALA A 42 56.82 -5.02 -9.60
CA ALA A 42 55.90 -6.09 -9.21
C ALA A 42 54.73 -5.55 -8.37
N PRO A 43 53.49 -5.99 -8.63
CA PRO A 43 52.30 -5.44 -7.99
C PRO A 43 52.15 -5.87 -6.53
N ARG A 44 51.62 -4.96 -5.71
CA ARG A 44 51.39 -5.06 -4.27
C ARG A 44 50.02 -4.48 -3.94
N THR A 45 49.05 -5.35 -3.73
CA THR A 45 47.64 -4.94 -3.63
C THR A 45 47.06 -5.38 -2.29
N PRO A 46 47.06 -4.50 -1.26
CA PRO A 46 46.40 -4.76 0.00
C PRO A 46 44.89 -4.96 -0.19
N ALA A 47 44.24 -5.72 0.69
CA ALA A 47 42.85 -6.13 0.49
C ALA A 47 41.85 -5.01 0.78
N PHE A 48 41.97 -4.28 1.88
CA PHE A 48 40.99 -3.28 2.30
C PHE A 48 41.62 -1.93 2.64
N TRP A 49 40.96 -0.85 2.22
CA TRP A 49 41.20 0.50 2.71
C TRP A 49 39.99 1.01 3.48
N LEU A 50 40.21 1.46 4.70
CA LEU A 50 39.20 2.12 5.55
C LEU A 50 39.56 3.61 5.64
N PRO A 51 39.05 4.48 4.75
CA PRO A 51 39.59 5.84 4.65
C PRO A 51 39.30 6.70 5.85
N GLN A 52 38.17 6.49 6.54
CA GLN A 52 37.80 7.28 7.71
C GLN A 52 38.80 7.06 8.85
N GLN A 53 39.30 5.84 8.98
CA GLN A 53 40.30 5.48 9.98
C GLN A 53 41.74 5.59 9.43
N ARG A 54 41.90 5.82 8.12
CA ARG A 54 43.17 5.69 7.39
C ARG A 54 43.87 4.38 7.72
N ILE A 55 43.14 3.27 7.61
CA ILE A 55 43.67 1.93 7.89
C ILE A 55 43.75 1.12 6.60
N TRP A 56 44.92 0.56 6.33
CA TRP A 56 45.06 -0.55 5.41
C TRP A 56 44.88 -1.85 6.17
N PHE A 57 44.04 -2.74 5.66
CA PHE A 57 43.77 -4.02 6.28
C PHE A 57 43.90 -5.17 5.28
N ASP A 58 44.63 -6.22 5.64
CA ASP A 58 44.65 -7.50 4.91
C ASP A 58 44.53 -8.66 5.90
N ALA A 59 44.00 -9.78 5.41
CA ALA A 59 43.80 -10.99 6.18
C ALA A 59 44.24 -12.19 5.35
N LYS A 60 45.22 -12.95 5.86
CA LYS A 60 45.81 -14.11 5.18
C LYS A 60 46.21 -15.18 6.18
N PRO A 61 46.29 -16.47 5.80
CA PRO A 61 46.84 -17.50 6.68
C PRO A 61 48.29 -17.24 7.08
N GLN A 62 49.05 -16.58 6.21
CA GLN A 62 50.45 -16.21 6.42
C GLN A 62 50.72 -14.84 5.79
N ALA A 63 51.53 -14.02 6.46
CA ALA A 63 52.00 -12.76 5.91
C ALA A 63 52.72 -12.95 4.56
N PRO A 64 52.36 -12.18 3.51
CA PRO A 64 53.13 -12.20 2.28
C PRO A 64 54.46 -11.49 2.53
N ALA A 65 55.56 -11.99 1.95
CA ALA A 65 56.91 -11.47 2.18
C ALA A 65 57.03 -9.94 1.94
N TRP A 66 56.24 -9.41 1.00
CA TRP A 66 56.23 -7.97 0.67
C TRP A 66 55.50 -7.09 1.68
N TRP A 67 54.68 -7.65 2.58
CA TRP A 67 53.81 -6.85 3.47
C TRP A 67 54.61 -5.91 4.37
N GLY A 68 55.73 -6.35 4.94
CA GLY A 68 56.55 -5.49 5.82
C GLY A 68 57.01 -4.21 5.14
N ARG A 69 57.47 -4.31 3.88
CA ARG A 69 57.90 -3.13 3.08
C ARG A 69 56.75 -2.21 2.74
N PHE A 70 55.60 -2.77 2.36
CA PHE A 70 54.39 -2.00 2.15
C PHE A 70 53.92 -1.31 3.44
N ALA A 71 53.90 -2.04 4.56
CA ALA A 71 53.44 -1.54 5.85
C ALA A 71 54.30 -0.35 6.32
N MET A 72 55.63 -0.45 6.18
CA MET A 72 56.51 0.69 6.44
C MET A 72 56.21 1.91 5.59
N ALA A 73 56.14 1.72 4.26
CA ALA A 73 55.85 2.81 3.34
C ALA A 73 54.48 3.44 3.60
N ALA A 74 53.47 2.62 3.84
CA ALA A 74 52.13 3.07 4.20
C ALA A 74 52.11 3.81 5.55
N ALA A 75 52.91 3.39 6.53
CA ALA A 75 53.04 4.11 7.80
C ALA A 75 53.88 5.40 7.70
N GLY A 76 54.47 5.70 6.54
CA GLY A 76 55.39 6.82 6.36
C GLY A 76 56.71 6.64 7.12
N SER A 77 57.12 5.40 7.36
CA SER A 77 58.32 5.05 8.12
C SER A 77 59.43 4.54 7.21
N ASP A 78 60.62 5.14 7.31
CA ASP A 78 61.85 4.65 6.68
C ASP A 78 62.60 3.64 7.57
N HIS A 79 62.15 3.42 8.80
CA HIS A 79 62.82 2.55 9.76
C HIS A 79 62.43 1.09 9.56
N TRP A 80 63.37 0.27 9.13
CA TRP A 80 63.22 -1.19 9.03
C TRP A 80 63.66 -1.84 10.35
N PRO A 81 62.75 -2.36 11.18
CA PRO A 81 63.15 -3.07 12.39
C PRO A 81 63.67 -4.46 12.01
N ASP A 82 64.94 -4.73 12.31
CA ASP A 82 65.67 -5.96 11.93
C ASP A 82 65.06 -7.27 12.47
N CYS A 83 63.98 -7.26 13.28
CA CYS A 83 63.52 -8.42 14.03
C CYS A 83 62.09 -8.95 13.76
N PHE A 84 61.22 -8.26 12.99
CA PHE A 84 59.78 -8.60 12.98
C PHE A 84 59.26 -9.40 11.77
N TRP A 85 59.95 -9.42 10.63
CA TRP A 85 59.40 -9.99 9.38
C TRP A 85 60.18 -11.19 8.80
N GLY A 86 61.20 -11.69 9.53
CA GLY A 86 62.04 -12.82 9.13
C GLY A 86 62.99 -12.52 7.95
N GLU A 87 63.93 -13.44 7.69
CA GLU A 87 65.02 -13.25 6.69
C GLU A 87 64.50 -12.98 5.26
N GLN A 88 63.33 -13.51 4.90
CA GLN A 88 62.76 -13.33 3.55
C GLN A 88 62.34 -11.88 3.25
N ALA A 89 62.01 -11.10 4.28
CA ALA A 89 61.56 -9.72 4.12
C ALA A 89 62.73 -8.77 3.84
N GLU A 90 63.96 -9.12 4.22
CA GLU A 90 65.18 -8.36 3.91
C GLU A 90 65.42 -8.23 2.40
N HIS A 91 65.02 -9.25 1.64
CA HIS A 91 65.13 -9.30 0.19
C HIS A 91 63.98 -8.62 -0.56
N CYS A 92 62.95 -8.13 0.14
CA CYS A 92 61.85 -7.44 -0.50
C CYS A 92 62.24 -6.00 -0.84
N LEU A 93 61.94 -5.59 -2.07
CA LEU A 93 62.20 -4.23 -2.55
C LEU A 93 61.25 -3.21 -1.92
N PRO A 94 61.68 -1.94 -1.79
CA PRO A 94 60.83 -0.84 -1.36
C PRO A 94 59.58 -0.72 -2.23
N VAL A 95 58.45 -0.37 -1.60
CA VAL A 95 57.19 -0.05 -2.25
C VAL A 95 56.96 1.45 -2.09
N ASP A 96 56.61 2.14 -3.18
CA ASP A 96 56.24 3.56 -3.11
C ASP A 96 54.75 3.70 -2.79
N VAL A 97 54.44 4.38 -1.69
CA VAL A 97 53.06 4.64 -1.24
C VAL A 97 52.87 6.15 -1.14
N PRO A 98 52.08 6.75 -2.07
CA PRO A 98 51.75 8.17 -2.03
C PRO A 98 51.12 8.59 -0.70
N GLU A 99 51.36 9.83 -0.29
CA GLU A 99 50.93 10.40 1.02
C GLU A 99 49.41 10.29 1.26
N ASP A 100 48.60 10.41 0.20
CA ASP A 100 47.14 10.25 0.26
C ASP A 100 46.71 8.84 0.68
N TRP A 101 47.56 7.85 0.43
CA TRP A 101 47.36 6.45 0.81
C TRP A 101 48.15 6.02 2.05
N GLN A 102 48.84 6.94 2.73
CA GLN A 102 49.51 6.61 3.98
C GLN A 102 48.51 6.43 5.14
N GLY A 103 48.72 5.45 5.99
CA GLY A 103 47.82 5.07 7.06
C GLY A 103 48.40 3.95 7.93
N LEU A 104 47.61 3.48 8.89
CA LEU A 104 47.98 2.36 9.75
C LEU A 104 47.80 1.03 8.98
N PRO A 105 48.88 0.30 8.65
CA PRO A 105 48.78 -1.02 8.05
C PRO A 105 48.50 -2.07 9.13
N LEU A 106 47.49 -2.91 8.89
CA LEU A 106 47.12 -4.01 9.76
C LEU A 106 47.04 -5.31 8.96
N LEU A 107 47.74 -6.32 9.43
CA LEU A 107 47.64 -7.67 8.91
C LEU A 107 47.07 -8.60 9.98
N ALA A 108 45.96 -9.26 9.67
CA ALA A 108 45.47 -10.39 10.44
C ALA A 108 46.03 -11.70 9.85
N GLU A 109 46.86 -12.40 10.62
CA GLU A 109 47.32 -13.74 10.26
C GLU A 109 46.37 -14.81 10.84
N GLY A 110 45.86 -15.70 9.99
CA GLY A 110 44.97 -16.80 10.39
C GLY A 110 43.46 -16.53 10.20
N PRO A 111 42.59 -17.46 10.64
CA PRO A 111 41.15 -17.38 10.42
C PRO A 111 40.45 -16.39 11.36
N LEU A 112 39.21 -16.03 11.00
CA LEU A 112 38.35 -15.14 11.77
C LEU A 112 37.72 -15.92 12.95
N PHE A 113 38.34 -15.97 14.13
CA PHE A 113 37.86 -16.82 15.24
C PHE A 113 37.53 -16.06 16.54
N PRO A 114 36.33 -15.51 16.74
CA PRO A 114 35.89 -15.15 18.10
C PRO A 114 35.74 -16.39 18.98
N ASP A 115 36.38 -16.40 20.14
CA ASP A 115 35.85 -17.14 21.29
C ASP A 115 34.65 -16.33 21.84
N ASP A 116 33.58 -17.02 22.27
CA ASP A 116 32.24 -16.44 22.42
C ASP A 116 32.16 -15.33 23.47
N GLU A 117 33.12 -15.29 24.40
CA GLU A 117 33.08 -14.46 25.60
C GLU A 117 34.07 -13.27 25.57
N TYR A 118 35.17 -13.33 24.81
CA TYR A 118 36.27 -12.34 24.92
C TYR A 118 36.84 -11.81 23.60
N GLY A 119 36.28 -12.21 22.44
CA GLY A 119 36.74 -11.75 21.13
C GLY A 119 37.89 -12.59 20.55
N PRO A 120 38.31 -12.31 19.31
CA PRO A 120 39.06 -13.29 18.52
C PRO A 120 40.52 -13.52 18.87
N TRP A 121 41.08 -12.72 19.78
CA TRP A 121 42.53 -12.67 19.98
C TRP A 121 42.96 -13.01 21.41
N GLN A 122 42.03 -13.43 22.28
CA GLN A 122 42.36 -13.69 23.70
C GLN A 122 43.27 -14.91 23.91
N LEU A 123 43.14 -15.95 23.08
CA LEU A 123 43.99 -17.15 23.15
C LEU A 123 45.32 -17.01 22.39
N PHE A 124 45.53 -15.86 21.73
CA PHE A 124 46.67 -15.59 20.88
C PHE A 124 47.37 -14.31 21.34
N GLU A 125 47.89 -14.31 22.57
CA GLU A 125 48.74 -13.22 23.09
C GLU A 125 49.94 -12.90 22.17
N ALA A 126 50.29 -13.82 21.25
CA ALA A 126 51.31 -13.67 20.21
C ALA A 126 50.79 -13.54 18.75
N SER A 127 49.48 -13.51 18.51
CA SER A 127 48.91 -13.53 17.15
C SER A 127 47.74 -12.55 16.95
N GLY A 128 47.81 -11.35 17.55
CA GLY A 128 46.91 -10.26 17.16
C GLY A 128 47.19 -9.74 15.74
N MET A 129 46.52 -8.66 15.35
CA MET A 129 46.88 -7.98 14.11
C MET A 129 48.27 -7.35 14.24
N ARG A 130 49.07 -7.43 13.19
CA ARG A 130 50.43 -6.89 13.15
C ARG A 130 50.46 -5.60 12.36
N THR A 131 51.18 -4.62 12.88
CA THR A 131 51.62 -3.44 12.14
C THR A 131 53.06 -3.65 11.66
N HIS A 132 53.70 -2.64 11.07
CA HIS A 132 55.06 -2.77 10.56
C HIS A 132 56.13 -3.08 11.63
N ASP A 133 55.94 -2.63 12.87
CA ASP A 133 56.94 -2.69 13.95
C ASP A 133 56.37 -3.13 15.31
N ASP A 134 55.06 -3.39 15.40
CA ASP A 134 54.38 -3.62 16.68
C ASP A 134 53.18 -4.60 16.58
N GLU A 135 52.98 -5.37 17.65
CA GLU A 135 51.92 -6.38 17.84
C GLU A 135 51.69 -6.65 19.34
N PRO A 136 50.46 -7.01 19.81
CA PRO A 136 49.25 -7.37 19.07
C PRO A 136 48.20 -6.24 18.99
N TYR A 137 47.81 -5.83 17.78
CA TYR A 137 46.69 -4.90 17.56
C TYR A 137 45.36 -5.65 17.54
N GLN A 138 44.30 -4.98 18.04
CA GLN A 138 42.94 -5.50 18.01
C GLN A 138 41.97 -4.41 17.55
N TRP A 139 40.89 -4.81 16.86
CA TRP A 139 39.79 -3.89 16.58
C TRP A 139 39.22 -3.39 17.91
N THR A 140 39.03 -2.09 18.02
CA THR A 140 38.70 -1.40 19.26
C THR A 140 37.57 -0.43 19.02
N MET A 141 36.62 -0.36 19.94
CA MET A 141 35.58 0.64 19.91
C MET A 141 35.50 1.42 21.21
N CYS A 142 35.35 2.74 21.10
CA CYS A 142 35.13 3.59 22.25
C CYS A 142 33.72 3.32 22.84
N PRO A 143 33.61 3.00 24.14
CA PRO A 143 32.32 2.75 24.77
C PRO A 143 31.46 4.03 24.91
N GLN A 144 32.07 5.21 24.89
CA GLN A 144 31.35 6.48 25.03
C GLN A 144 30.78 6.98 23.69
N CYS A 145 31.63 7.16 22.68
CA CYS A 145 31.25 7.77 21.41
C CYS A 145 31.07 6.77 20.26
N GLY A 146 31.50 5.50 20.44
CA GLY A 146 31.47 4.51 19.37
C GLY A 146 32.55 4.66 18.30
N SER A 147 33.55 5.52 18.51
CA SER A 147 34.69 5.63 17.59
C SER A 147 35.33 4.25 17.40
N PHE A 148 35.54 3.87 16.14
CA PHE A 148 36.14 2.60 15.74
C PHE A 148 37.58 2.81 15.25
N GLY A 149 38.46 1.86 15.55
CA GLY A 149 39.83 1.83 15.05
C GLY A 149 40.52 0.53 15.47
N ALA A 150 41.84 0.47 15.34
CA ALA A 150 42.65 -0.61 15.89
C ALA A 150 43.70 -0.04 16.84
N THR A 151 43.90 -0.70 17.97
CA THR A 151 44.87 -0.27 18.97
C THR A 151 45.62 -1.47 19.52
N PHE A 152 46.86 -1.25 19.93
CA PHE A 152 47.67 -2.23 20.63
C PHE A 152 46.95 -2.70 21.91
N TRP A 153 46.73 -4.01 22.01
CA TRP A 153 45.93 -4.71 23.05
C TRP A 153 44.46 -4.31 23.12
N GLY A 154 43.94 -3.58 22.13
CA GLY A 154 42.51 -3.27 22.08
C GLY A 154 42.03 -2.29 23.15
N TYR A 155 42.89 -1.36 23.56
CA TYR A 155 42.59 -0.38 24.60
C TYR A 155 41.97 0.90 24.01
N ALA A 156 40.75 1.22 24.45
CA ALA A 156 39.92 2.29 23.91
C ALA A 156 40.48 3.69 24.18
N GLU A 157 41.27 3.90 25.24
CA GLU A 157 41.92 5.19 25.53
C GLU A 157 42.97 5.58 24.49
N ARG A 158 43.43 4.63 23.67
CA ARG A 158 44.38 4.88 22.58
C ARG A 158 43.70 5.32 21.27
N LEU A 159 42.37 5.30 21.22
CA LEU A 159 41.65 5.79 20.05
C LEU A 159 41.74 7.32 19.97
N PRO A 160 41.78 7.90 18.75
CA PRO A 160 41.96 9.35 18.56
C PRO A 160 40.76 10.20 19.00
N CYS A 161 39.68 9.60 19.49
CA CYS A 161 38.44 10.29 19.85
C CYS A 161 38.53 11.18 21.10
N GLY A 162 39.55 10.99 21.96
CA GLY A 162 39.77 11.81 23.15
C GLY A 162 38.71 11.67 24.26
N CYS A 163 37.79 10.69 24.15
CA CYS A 163 36.74 10.47 25.15
C CYS A 163 37.24 9.84 26.46
N LEU A 164 38.41 9.20 26.42
CA LEU A 164 39.02 8.50 27.54
C LEU A 164 40.44 9.03 27.71
N ASP A 165 40.77 9.45 28.93
CA ASP A 165 42.12 9.85 29.34
C ASP A 165 42.77 8.67 30.08
N ASP A 166 43.95 8.26 29.62
CA ASP A 166 44.76 7.16 30.14
C ASP A 166 45.18 7.34 31.60
N ARG A 167 45.28 8.59 32.07
CA ARG A 167 45.61 8.92 33.47
C ARG A 167 44.42 8.78 34.40
N GLU A 168 43.21 8.99 33.89
CA GLU A 168 41.98 9.01 34.69
C GLU A 168 41.23 7.68 34.65
N HIS A 169 41.23 6.99 33.51
CA HIS A 169 40.33 5.87 33.25
C HIS A 169 41.01 4.49 33.39
N ASN A 170 42.33 4.45 33.61
CA ASN A 170 43.16 3.26 33.42
C ASN A 170 43.00 2.68 32.00
N LYS A 171 43.58 1.51 31.74
CA LYS A 171 43.40 0.78 30.48
C LYS A 171 41.95 0.34 30.34
N VAL A 172 41.23 0.84 29.33
CA VAL A 172 39.82 0.51 29.08
C VAL A 172 39.74 -0.47 27.91
N GLU A 173 39.31 -1.70 28.16
CA GLU A 173 39.16 -2.72 27.12
C GLU A 173 38.01 -2.36 26.16
N GLY A 174 38.37 -1.96 24.93
CA GLY A 174 37.41 -1.63 23.87
C GLY A 174 37.22 -2.74 22.83
N HIS A 175 38.07 -3.77 22.85
CA HIS A 175 38.01 -4.89 21.91
C HIS A 175 36.85 -5.86 22.16
N SER A 176 36.32 -5.88 23.39
CA SER A 176 35.19 -6.71 23.82
C SER A 176 33.83 -6.00 23.73
N ASP A 177 33.76 -4.84 23.05
CA ASP A 177 32.50 -4.12 22.85
C ASP A 177 31.46 -5.03 22.16
N LYS A 178 30.24 -5.07 22.71
CA LYS A 178 29.16 -5.95 22.24
C LYS A 178 28.85 -5.78 20.75
N ARG A 179 29.04 -4.57 20.20
CA ARG A 179 28.85 -4.28 18.78
C ARG A 179 29.96 -4.91 17.92
N LEU A 180 31.22 -4.91 18.38
CA LEU A 180 32.32 -5.63 17.72
C LEU A 180 32.05 -7.13 17.73
N LEU A 181 31.69 -7.68 18.89
CA LEU A 181 31.37 -9.10 19.01
C LEU A 181 30.18 -9.50 18.11
N ALA A 182 29.17 -8.64 17.98
CA ALA A 182 28.07 -8.84 17.04
C ALA A 182 28.53 -8.83 15.57
N ALA A 183 29.46 -7.95 15.21
CA ALA A 183 30.03 -7.90 13.87
C ALA A 183 30.85 -9.15 13.53
N TYR A 184 31.64 -9.65 14.48
CA TYR A 184 32.36 -10.91 14.31
C TYR A 184 31.41 -12.09 14.11
N ARG A 185 30.37 -12.20 14.95
CA ARG A 185 29.35 -13.25 14.80
C ARG A 185 28.60 -13.15 13.47
N ALA A 186 28.30 -11.94 13.00
CA ALA A 186 27.68 -11.74 11.70
C ALA A 186 28.60 -12.19 10.55
N ALA A 187 29.89 -11.83 10.60
CA ALA A 187 30.87 -12.28 9.62
C ALA A 187 31.06 -13.80 9.62
N LEU A 188 31.00 -14.46 10.78
CA LEU A 188 31.04 -15.92 10.91
C LEU A 188 29.79 -16.63 10.40
N ALA A 189 28.61 -16.06 10.68
CA ALA A 189 27.34 -16.71 10.36
C ALA A 189 27.08 -16.81 8.85
N GLU A 190 27.75 -15.98 8.03
CA GLU A 190 27.56 -16.07 6.59
C GLU A 190 28.15 -17.34 5.98
N GLN A 191 27.43 -17.90 5.01
CA GLN A 191 27.78 -19.14 4.33
C GLN A 191 27.67 -18.96 2.82
N TRP A 192 28.79 -19.10 2.11
CA TRP A 192 28.84 -19.07 0.64
C TRP A 192 28.99 -20.45 0.03
N HIS A 193 29.60 -21.38 0.76
CA HIS A 193 29.88 -22.75 0.31
C HIS A 193 29.33 -23.76 1.34
N PRO A 194 28.00 -23.93 1.44
CA PRO A 194 27.37 -24.72 2.51
C PRO A 194 27.73 -26.22 2.47
N ASP A 195 28.25 -26.71 1.35
CA ASP A 195 28.61 -28.12 1.15
C ASP A 195 30.06 -28.45 1.53
N ARG A 196 30.83 -27.51 2.09
CA ARG A 196 32.26 -27.68 2.42
C ARG A 196 32.56 -27.28 3.85
N ALA A 197 33.63 -27.83 4.41
CA ALA A 197 34.11 -27.43 5.73
C ALA A 197 34.65 -25.99 5.69
N PHE A 198 34.45 -25.23 6.77
CA PHE A 198 34.81 -23.82 6.84
C PHE A 198 36.28 -23.56 6.50
N GLU A 199 37.21 -24.38 7.00
CA GLU A 199 38.65 -24.21 6.75
C GLU A 199 39.01 -24.41 5.27
N GLU A 200 38.25 -25.23 4.55
CA GLU A 200 38.47 -25.51 3.12
C GLU A 200 37.97 -24.38 2.22
N THR A 201 37.08 -23.52 2.74
CA THR A 201 36.43 -22.47 1.95
C THR A 201 37.08 -21.11 2.10
N LEU A 202 37.83 -20.88 3.18
CA LEU A 202 38.45 -19.59 3.50
C LEU A 202 39.27 -18.99 2.36
N LEU A 203 39.90 -19.82 1.52
CA LEU A 203 40.74 -19.40 0.41
C LEU A 203 40.05 -19.44 -0.96
N LEU A 204 38.77 -19.82 -1.02
CA LEU A 204 38.02 -19.86 -2.26
C LEU A 204 37.57 -18.45 -2.67
N PRO A 205 37.66 -18.09 -3.97
CA PRO A 205 37.09 -16.86 -4.47
C PRO A 205 35.59 -16.79 -4.16
N THR A 206 35.14 -15.63 -3.69
CA THR A 206 33.76 -15.46 -3.22
C THR A 206 33.14 -14.21 -3.84
N VAL A 207 31.92 -14.35 -4.36
CA VAL A 207 31.15 -13.22 -4.89
C VAL A 207 30.06 -12.87 -3.89
N ARG A 208 29.95 -11.59 -3.56
CA ARG A 208 28.91 -11.06 -2.69
C ARG A 208 28.04 -10.07 -3.43
N GLU A 209 26.72 -10.24 -3.33
CA GLU A 209 25.75 -9.25 -3.80
C GLU A 209 25.45 -8.23 -2.68
N ALA A 210 25.35 -6.95 -3.05
CA ALA A 210 25.02 -5.88 -2.13
C ALA A 210 24.20 -4.78 -2.81
N LEU A 211 23.42 -4.02 -2.04
CA LEU A 211 22.76 -2.82 -2.56
C LEU A 211 23.66 -1.61 -2.41
N VAL A 212 23.66 -0.77 -3.43
CA VAL A 212 24.31 0.54 -3.45
C VAL A 212 23.25 1.59 -3.75
N GLY A 213 23.12 2.59 -2.89
CA GLY A 213 22.12 3.65 -3.06
C GLY A 213 22.53 4.64 -4.14
N GLN A 214 21.86 4.66 -5.28
CA GLN A 214 22.12 5.44 -6.51
C GLN A 214 21.60 6.90 -6.50
N ALA A 215 21.54 7.55 -5.34
CA ALA A 215 21.01 8.92 -5.22
C ALA A 215 21.61 9.93 -6.23
N GLY A 216 22.92 9.83 -6.51
CA GLY A 216 23.60 10.70 -7.50
C GLY A 216 23.22 10.42 -8.96
N ALA A 217 23.00 9.16 -9.33
CA ALA A 217 22.64 8.77 -10.69
C ALA A 217 21.18 9.12 -11.02
N ALA A 218 20.28 8.98 -10.03
CA ALA A 218 18.87 9.38 -10.17
C ALA A 218 18.74 10.90 -10.39
N ALA A 219 19.43 11.71 -9.58
CA ALA A 219 19.43 13.17 -9.74
C ALA A 219 20.04 13.63 -11.09
N ALA A 220 21.07 12.94 -11.57
CA ALA A 220 21.66 13.21 -12.89
C ALA A 220 20.70 12.86 -14.04
N GLN A 221 19.93 11.77 -13.91
CA GLN A 221 18.94 11.36 -14.91
C GLN A 221 17.74 12.32 -14.97
N GLU A 222 17.27 12.83 -13.82
CA GLU A 222 16.20 13.83 -13.76
C GLU A 222 16.61 15.19 -14.33
N SER A 223 17.90 15.51 -14.26
CA SER A 223 18.46 16.77 -14.78
C SER A 223 18.79 16.71 -16.29
N CYS A 224 18.68 15.54 -16.92
CA CYS A 224 19.01 15.35 -18.34
C CYS A 224 17.84 15.81 -19.23
N THR A 225 18.05 16.87 -20.01
CA THR A 225 17.03 17.44 -20.90
C THR A 225 16.87 16.70 -22.23
N GLY A 226 17.77 15.75 -22.56
CA GLY A 226 17.71 14.97 -23.80
C GLY A 226 18.14 15.72 -25.08
N ASP A 227 18.29 17.04 -25.05
CA ASP A 227 18.61 17.91 -26.21
C ASP A 227 20.12 18.13 -26.45
N CYS A 228 20.92 17.20 -25.95
CA CYS A 228 22.36 17.28 -25.84
C CYS A 228 23.11 16.81 -27.10
N GLN A 229 23.99 17.63 -27.66
CA GLN A 229 24.94 17.20 -28.71
C GLN A 229 26.20 16.58 -28.08
N SER A 230 26.79 15.59 -28.74
CA SER A 230 28.04 14.99 -28.28
C SER A 230 29.18 16.02 -28.28
N LEU A 231 30.16 15.86 -27.38
CA LEU A 231 31.32 16.73 -27.25
C LEU A 231 32.13 16.75 -28.55
N TRP A 232 32.10 15.64 -29.29
CA TRP A 232 32.61 15.54 -30.64
C TRP A 232 31.83 16.38 -31.65
N ALA A 233 30.49 16.29 -31.66
CA ALA A 233 29.64 17.10 -32.54
C ALA A 233 29.80 18.61 -32.30
N GLN A 234 29.96 19.01 -31.03
CA GLN A 234 30.23 20.40 -30.67
C GLN A 234 31.63 20.85 -31.10
N ARG A 235 32.67 20.05 -30.85
CA ARG A 235 34.03 20.35 -31.31
C ARG A 235 34.11 20.45 -32.84
N CYS A 236 33.38 19.60 -33.56
CA CYS A 236 33.28 19.66 -35.02
C CYS A 236 32.62 20.93 -35.54
N GLN A 237 31.79 21.62 -34.74
CA GLN A 237 31.22 22.92 -35.08
C GLN A 237 32.15 24.09 -34.74
N GLU A 238 32.95 23.96 -33.68
CA GLU A 238 33.81 25.05 -33.16
C GLU A 238 35.18 25.13 -33.83
N LEU A 239 35.68 24.02 -34.41
CA LEU A 239 37.01 23.95 -35.02
C LEU A 239 36.94 23.63 -36.53
N PRO A 240 37.90 24.10 -37.35
CA PRO A 240 37.95 23.80 -38.77
C PRO A 240 38.05 22.30 -39.02
N GLN A 241 37.39 21.80 -40.08
CA GLN A 241 37.33 20.37 -40.42
C GLN A 241 38.72 19.69 -40.54
N SER A 242 39.76 20.47 -40.84
CA SER A 242 41.15 20.02 -40.90
C SER A 242 41.82 19.72 -39.54
N ALA A 243 41.24 20.17 -38.43
CA ALA A 243 41.72 19.91 -37.07
C ALA A 243 41.41 18.48 -36.59
N PHE A 244 40.50 17.79 -37.27
CA PHE A 244 40.06 16.44 -36.91
C PHE A 244 40.57 15.43 -37.95
N LYS A 245 41.82 14.98 -37.80
CA LYS A 245 42.35 13.81 -38.53
C LYS A 245 42.23 12.57 -37.65
N GLY A 246 41.02 12.05 -37.51
CA GLY A 246 40.74 10.81 -36.78
C GLY A 246 39.27 10.41 -36.92
N THR A 247 39.00 9.11 -36.85
CA THR A 247 37.63 8.61 -36.64
C THR A 247 37.13 9.04 -35.27
N PRO A 248 35.85 9.40 -35.12
CA PRO A 248 35.27 9.77 -33.82
C PRO A 248 35.62 8.72 -32.78
N ASP A 249 36.15 9.17 -31.64
CA ASP A 249 36.33 8.32 -30.48
C ASP A 249 34.93 8.01 -29.93
N PRO A 250 34.48 6.74 -29.94
CA PRO A 250 33.14 6.35 -29.50
C PRO A 250 32.79 6.83 -28.09
N ASP A 251 33.80 7.06 -27.25
CA ASP A 251 33.63 7.54 -25.88
C ASP A 251 33.39 9.06 -25.84
N THR A 252 33.99 9.83 -26.75
CA THR A 252 33.69 11.27 -26.90
C THR A 252 32.34 11.57 -27.55
N ASP A 253 31.78 10.59 -28.28
CA ASP A 253 30.48 10.71 -28.94
C ASP A 253 29.28 10.47 -27.98
N ARG A 254 29.54 10.04 -26.73
CA ARG A 254 28.53 9.82 -25.68
C ARG A 254 28.46 10.92 -24.63
N LEU A 255 29.39 11.86 -24.65
CA LEU A 255 29.51 12.93 -23.66
C LEU A 255 28.73 14.15 -24.14
N CYS A 256 27.70 14.59 -23.42
CA CYS A 256 27.13 15.91 -23.67
C CYS A 256 27.92 16.97 -22.91
N ALA A 257 28.40 18.01 -23.59
CA ALA A 257 29.09 19.12 -22.91
C ALA A 257 28.19 19.94 -21.96
N GLN A 258 26.86 19.84 -22.14
CA GLN A 258 25.86 20.55 -21.35
C GLN A 258 25.04 19.64 -20.41
N CYS A 259 25.28 18.33 -20.38
CA CYS A 259 24.68 17.42 -19.40
C CYS A 259 25.72 17.14 -18.33
N PRO A 260 25.41 17.34 -17.03
CA PRO A 260 26.26 16.88 -15.96
C PRO A 260 26.10 15.36 -15.75
N GLY A 261 26.21 14.58 -16.82
CA GLY A 261 26.62 13.18 -16.74
C GLY A 261 28.15 13.20 -16.63
N PHE A 262 28.64 12.87 -15.47
CA PHE A 262 29.73 13.62 -14.88
C PHE A 262 30.93 12.67 -14.69
N VAL A 263 31.90 12.74 -15.58
CA VAL A 263 32.95 11.71 -15.76
C VAL A 263 34.06 11.77 -14.70
N CYS A 264 34.51 10.65 -14.16
CA CYS A 264 35.23 10.60 -12.90
C CYS A 264 36.57 11.35 -12.92
N GLY A 265 37.04 11.97 -11.84
CA GLY A 265 38.30 12.77 -11.88
C GLY A 265 39.54 12.09 -11.37
N GLN A 266 39.41 10.87 -10.88
CA GLN A 266 40.56 10.04 -10.56
C GLN A 266 40.88 9.09 -11.71
N CYS A 267 39.87 8.63 -12.46
CA CYS A 267 40.08 7.86 -13.69
C CYS A 267 39.79 8.63 -15.00
N GLY A 268 39.14 9.79 -14.96
CA GLY A 268 38.72 10.52 -16.16
C GLY A 268 37.44 10.01 -16.83
N GLU A 269 36.81 8.91 -16.36
CA GLU A 269 35.95 8.04 -17.22
C GLU A 269 34.50 7.72 -16.77
N GLN A 270 34.09 7.91 -15.51
CA GLN A 270 32.81 7.37 -14.98
C GLN A 270 31.81 8.41 -14.45
N PRO A 271 30.47 8.26 -14.61
CA PRO A 271 29.46 9.09 -13.97
C PRO A 271 29.62 9.00 -12.46
N ALA A 272 30.47 9.86 -11.95
CA ALA A 272 30.22 10.41 -10.67
C ALA A 272 28.94 11.23 -10.77
N SER A 273 28.44 11.55 -9.61
CA SER A 273 27.55 12.69 -9.51
C SER A 273 28.23 14.02 -9.93
N ALA A 274 29.52 14.03 -10.36
CA ALA A 274 30.36 15.19 -10.80
C ALA A 274 31.54 14.85 -11.77
N LEU A 275 31.77 15.63 -12.85
CA LEU A 275 32.89 15.49 -13.81
C LEU A 275 34.15 15.88 -13.03
N GLY A 276 35.19 15.07 -13.03
CA GLY A 276 36.35 15.30 -12.17
C GLY A 276 36.22 14.71 -10.75
N VAL A 277 35.27 13.82 -10.47
CA VAL A 277 35.15 13.15 -9.14
C VAL A 277 35.30 11.65 -9.26
N PRO A 278 36.07 10.93 -8.42
CA PRO A 278 35.90 9.49 -8.24
C PRO A 278 34.48 9.06 -8.53
N CYS A 279 34.27 8.23 -9.53
CA CYS A 279 33.07 7.44 -9.48
C CYS A 279 33.08 6.72 -8.13
N ARG A 280 31.96 6.13 -7.75
CA ARG A 280 31.84 5.43 -6.47
C ARG A 280 32.84 4.27 -6.26
N VAL A 281 33.78 4.11 -7.18
CA VAL A 281 35.00 3.30 -7.16
C VAL A 281 36.16 3.96 -6.37
N CYS A 282 36.22 5.29 -6.21
CA CYS A 282 37.26 5.94 -5.38
C CYS A 282 36.71 6.67 -4.14
N GLU A 283 35.44 6.45 -3.82
CA GLU A 283 34.85 6.57 -2.48
C GLU A 283 34.54 5.13 -2.00
N PRO A 284 34.82 4.73 -0.75
CA PRO A 284 34.44 3.41 -0.29
C PRO A 284 32.93 3.33 -0.14
N VAL A 285 32.32 2.42 -0.89
CA VAL A 285 30.88 2.19 -0.87
C VAL A 285 30.54 1.30 0.31
N THR A 286 29.69 1.78 1.22
CA THR A 286 29.05 0.89 2.19
C THR A 286 28.11 -0.05 1.45
N LEU A 287 28.54 -1.30 1.28
CA LEU A 287 27.75 -2.34 0.64
C LEU A 287 26.63 -2.77 1.59
N LEU A 288 25.37 -2.47 1.23
CA LEU A 288 24.25 -2.94 2.03
C LEU A 288 24.05 -4.44 1.77
N SER A 289 24.55 -5.28 2.67
CA SER A 289 24.17 -6.71 2.73
C SER A 289 22.65 -6.86 2.82
N GLU A 290 22.13 -8.05 2.54
CA GLU A 290 20.70 -8.33 2.74
C GLU A 290 20.25 -7.98 4.17
N ASN A 291 21.03 -8.40 5.17
CA ASN A 291 20.76 -8.10 6.58
C ASN A 291 20.76 -6.59 6.86
N LYS A 292 21.72 -5.85 6.29
CA LYS A 292 21.80 -4.39 6.48
C LYS A 292 20.69 -3.64 5.77
N ALA A 293 20.37 -4.04 4.54
CA ALA A 293 19.24 -3.50 3.79
C ALA A 293 17.91 -3.73 4.52
N ARG A 294 17.73 -4.90 5.17
CA ARG A 294 16.57 -5.17 6.03
C ARG A 294 16.51 -4.24 7.24
N GLN A 295 17.64 -4.06 7.94
CA GLN A 295 17.72 -3.15 9.10
C GLN A 295 17.41 -1.71 8.68
N LEU A 296 18.02 -1.24 7.60
CA LEU A 296 17.79 0.09 7.04
C LEU A 296 16.31 0.27 6.67
N LEU A 297 15.72 -0.73 6.00
CA LEU A 297 14.30 -0.69 5.63
C LEU A 297 13.39 -0.61 6.86
N ASN A 298 13.68 -1.37 7.92
CA ASN A 298 12.91 -1.32 9.16
C ASN A 298 13.02 0.05 9.83
N TRP A 299 14.23 0.61 9.90
CA TRP A 299 14.43 1.95 10.46
C TRP A 299 13.70 3.03 9.64
N ARG A 300 13.79 2.97 8.30
CA ARG A 300 13.06 3.90 7.40
C ARG A 300 11.54 3.74 7.51
N VAL A 301 11.04 2.52 7.69
CA VAL A 301 9.63 2.26 8.00
C VAL A 301 9.20 2.97 9.27
N ASP A 302 10.00 2.90 10.32
CA ASP A 302 9.67 3.53 11.61
C ASP A 302 9.65 5.06 11.49
N GLN A 303 10.57 5.63 10.71
CA GLN A 303 10.54 7.05 10.34
C GLN A 303 9.25 7.41 9.60
N LEU A 304 8.89 6.62 8.57
CA LEU A 304 7.70 6.90 7.76
C LEU A 304 6.40 6.72 8.56
N ALA A 305 6.36 5.72 9.42
CA ALA A 305 5.26 5.49 10.37
C ALA A 305 5.06 6.71 11.27
N SER A 306 6.15 7.23 11.84
CA SER A 306 6.14 8.43 12.68
C SER A 306 5.71 9.68 11.89
N ALA A 307 6.28 9.90 10.71
CA ALA A 307 5.97 11.05 9.85
C ALA A 307 4.50 11.08 9.39
N THR A 308 3.89 9.90 9.22
CA THR A 308 2.52 9.78 8.69
C THR A 308 1.46 9.49 9.74
N GLY A 309 1.85 9.38 11.03
CA GLY A 309 0.96 8.98 12.11
C GLY A 309 0.36 7.58 11.94
N GLN A 310 0.99 6.72 11.13
CA GLN A 310 0.51 5.36 10.88
C GLN A 310 1.28 4.34 11.71
N HIS A 311 0.63 3.23 12.06
CA HIS A 311 1.31 2.11 12.71
C HIS A 311 2.32 1.45 11.75
N GLY A 312 3.53 1.12 12.21
CA GLY A 312 4.59 0.52 11.38
C GLY A 312 4.15 -0.74 10.62
N ARG A 313 3.26 -1.55 11.22
CA ARG A 313 2.63 -2.70 10.53
C ARG A 313 1.87 -2.32 9.26
N THR A 314 1.13 -1.20 9.26
CA THR A 314 0.41 -0.70 8.08
C THR A 314 1.39 -0.25 7.00
N VAL A 315 2.45 0.47 7.40
CA VAL A 315 3.51 0.89 6.48
C VAL A 315 4.18 -0.33 5.84
N ASN A 316 4.49 -1.36 6.64
CA ASN A 316 5.07 -2.61 6.16
C ASN A 316 4.18 -3.32 5.13
N THR A 317 2.87 -3.38 5.37
CA THR A 317 1.92 -3.98 4.41
C THR A 317 1.96 -3.23 3.07
N LEU A 318 1.93 -1.90 3.08
CA LEU A 318 1.97 -1.09 1.86
C LEU A 318 3.26 -1.29 1.05
N ILE A 319 4.41 -1.33 1.74
CA ILE A 319 5.69 -1.61 1.09
C ILE A 319 5.69 -3.00 0.48
N ASN A 320 5.23 -4.00 1.22
CA ASN A 320 5.18 -5.38 0.75
C ASN A 320 4.27 -5.52 -0.48
N GLU A 321 3.11 -4.85 -0.49
CA GLU A 321 2.22 -4.80 -1.65
C GLU A 321 2.89 -4.13 -2.86
N SER A 322 3.62 -3.03 -2.63
CA SER A 322 4.31 -2.27 -3.69
C SER A 322 5.45 -3.03 -4.36
N ILE A 323 6.06 -3.99 -3.64
CA ILE A 323 7.10 -4.88 -4.18
C ILE A 323 6.56 -6.29 -4.54
N GLY A 324 5.25 -6.51 -4.46
CA GLY A 324 4.61 -7.76 -4.87
C GLY A 324 4.85 -8.96 -3.95
N VAL A 325 5.11 -8.75 -2.65
CA VAL A 325 5.35 -9.82 -1.68
C VAL A 325 4.31 -9.83 -0.55
N LYS A 326 4.00 -11.01 -0.02
CA LYS A 326 3.07 -11.13 1.13
C LYS A 326 3.74 -10.84 2.46
N THR A 327 5.00 -11.28 2.60
CA THR A 327 5.80 -11.10 3.82
C THR A 327 7.23 -10.77 3.44
N ARG A 328 7.98 -10.18 4.37
CA ARG A 328 9.41 -9.89 4.17
C ARG A 328 10.31 -11.11 4.36
N LYS A 329 9.80 -12.26 4.80
CA LYS A 329 10.62 -13.44 5.00
C LYS A 329 11.04 -14.00 3.64
N GLY A 330 12.35 -14.04 3.37
CA GLY A 330 12.90 -14.54 2.11
C GLY A 330 12.76 -13.58 0.91
N ILE A 331 12.57 -12.28 1.14
CA ILE A 331 12.64 -11.29 0.04
C ILE A 331 14.06 -11.19 -0.48
N SER A 332 14.21 -11.10 -1.80
CA SER A 332 15.51 -10.98 -2.45
C SER A 332 16.13 -9.59 -2.25
N LEU A 333 17.42 -9.49 -2.48
CA LEU A 333 18.14 -8.22 -2.42
C LEU A 333 17.61 -7.15 -3.40
N PRO A 334 17.28 -7.46 -4.68
CA PRO A 334 16.56 -6.53 -5.55
C PRO A 334 15.22 -6.03 -4.97
N GLN A 335 14.44 -6.90 -4.33
CA GLN A 335 13.16 -6.52 -3.70
C GLN A 335 13.38 -5.60 -2.50
N LEU A 336 14.45 -5.81 -1.73
CA LEU A 336 14.87 -4.89 -0.67
C LEU A 336 15.25 -3.51 -1.23
N GLY A 337 15.96 -3.46 -2.36
CA GLY A 337 16.31 -2.20 -3.02
C GLY A 337 15.08 -1.43 -3.52
N ALA A 338 14.12 -2.14 -4.11
CA ALA A 338 12.83 -1.55 -4.50
C ALA A 338 12.04 -1.05 -3.28
N ALA A 339 11.99 -1.85 -2.20
CA ALA A 339 11.32 -1.47 -0.96
C ALA A 339 11.91 -0.20 -0.34
N LEU A 340 13.24 -0.13 -0.25
CA LEU A 340 13.96 1.06 0.23
C LEU A 340 13.68 2.28 -0.64
N THR A 341 13.71 2.11 -1.97
CA THR A 341 13.36 3.18 -2.92
C THR A 341 11.97 3.75 -2.64
N TYR A 342 10.94 2.90 -2.49
CA TYR A 342 9.58 3.37 -2.20
C TYR A 342 9.48 4.10 -0.87
N VAL A 343 10.12 3.59 0.18
CA VAL A 343 10.04 4.23 1.50
C VAL A 343 10.72 5.59 1.51
N GLU A 344 11.85 5.75 0.82
CA GLU A 344 12.54 7.04 0.74
C GLU A 344 11.73 8.05 -0.08
N GLN A 345 11.16 7.64 -1.21
CA GLN A 345 10.23 8.49 -1.97
C GLN A 345 9.04 8.95 -1.11
N TRP A 346 8.46 8.05 -0.32
CA TRP A 346 7.33 8.39 0.56
C TRP A 346 7.74 9.21 1.80
N LEU A 347 9.02 9.18 2.19
CA LEU A 347 9.53 10.05 3.25
C LEU A 347 9.75 11.47 2.74
N GLU A 348 10.23 11.62 1.49
CA GLU A 348 10.43 12.90 0.82
C GLU A 348 9.10 13.58 0.50
N ASP A 349 8.14 12.81 -0.01
CA ASP A 349 6.77 13.26 -0.24
C ASP A 349 5.76 12.27 0.36
N PRO A 350 5.33 12.49 1.61
CA PRO A 350 4.30 11.67 2.24
C PRO A 350 2.95 11.69 1.52
N SER A 351 2.72 12.62 0.59
CA SER A 351 1.52 12.69 -0.25
C SER A 351 1.67 11.92 -1.57
N SER A 352 2.89 11.73 -2.08
CA SER A 352 3.21 10.79 -3.18
C SER A 352 2.88 9.33 -2.82
N ARG A 353 2.73 9.10 -1.52
CA ARG A 353 2.28 7.84 -0.94
C ARG A 353 0.86 7.55 -1.40
N LEU A 354 0.74 6.90 -2.55
CA LEU A 354 -0.47 6.26 -3.05
C LEU A 354 -1.71 7.07 -2.65
N ALA A 355 -1.92 8.21 -3.31
CA ALA A 355 -3.25 8.82 -3.43
C ALA A 355 -4.25 7.66 -3.48
N GLY A 356 -5.13 7.59 -2.48
CA GLY A 356 -5.83 6.37 -2.07
C GLY A 356 -6.17 5.52 -3.28
N ARG A 357 -5.61 4.30 -3.31
CA ARG A 357 -5.60 3.36 -4.45
C ARG A 357 -6.36 3.91 -5.67
N PRO A 358 -5.67 4.35 -6.74
CA PRO A 358 -6.30 5.12 -7.82
C PRO A 358 -7.62 4.46 -8.19
N ALA A 359 -8.69 5.27 -8.16
CA ALA A 359 -10.03 4.80 -8.44
C ALA A 359 -9.95 3.93 -9.70
N VAL A 360 -10.28 2.63 -9.55
CA VAL A 360 -10.18 1.68 -10.65
C VAL A 360 -11.06 2.24 -11.75
N SER A 361 -10.47 2.51 -12.92
CA SER A 361 -11.19 3.11 -14.02
C SER A 361 -12.43 2.26 -14.34
N SER A 362 -13.53 2.87 -14.75
CA SER A 362 -14.74 2.10 -15.12
C SER A 362 -14.44 1.07 -16.21
N ALA A 363 -13.50 1.37 -17.11
CA ALA A 363 -13.03 0.45 -18.13
C ALA A 363 -12.31 -0.78 -17.56
N ASP A 364 -11.48 -0.63 -16.53
CA ASP A 364 -10.80 -1.75 -15.89
C ASP A 364 -11.75 -2.55 -14.99
N LEU A 365 -12.66 -1.88 -14.30
CA LEU A 365 -13.67 -2.53 -13.47
C LEU A 365 -14.62 -3.42 -14.29
N ASN A 366 -14.90 -3.02 -15.53
CA ASN A 366 -15.71 -3.82 -16.48
C ASN A 366 -14.99 -5.09 -16.98
N LYS A 367 -13.66 -5.19 -16.86
CA LYS A 367 -12.90 -6.40 -17.24
C LYS A 367 -12.89 -7.46 -16.14
N LEU A 368 -13.23 -7.09 -14.91
CA LEU A 368 -13.21 -8.00 -13.75
C LEU A 368 -14.56 -8.71 -13.59
N HIS A 369 -14.53 -9.96 -13.13
CA HIS A 369 -15.74 -10.76 -12.91
C HIS A 369 -15.69 -11.56 -11.60
N GLY A 370 -16.86 -11.83 -11.00
CA GLY A 370 -17.04 -12.76 -9.89
C GLY A 370 -16.03 -12.63 -8.75
N ALA A 371 -15.08 -13.57 -8.67
CA ALA A 371 -14.09 -13.63 -7.59
C ALA A 371 -13.13 -12.44 -7.57
N GLU A 372 -12.79 -11.89 -8.74
CA GLU A 372 -11.88 -10.73 -8.85
C GLU A 372 -12.54 -9.47 -8.28
N LEU A 373 -13.82 -9.24 -8.63
CA LEU A 373 -14.62 -8.15 -8.06
C LEU A 373 -14.79 -8.30 -6.55
N ARG A 374 -15.08 -9.52 -6.04
CA ARG A 374 -15.16 -9.77 -4.60
C ARG A 374 -13.85 -9.52 -3.87
N SER A 375 -12.72 -9.93 -4.47
CA SER A 375 -11.38 -9.67 -3.95
C SER A 375 -11.12 -8.17 -3.90
N LEU A 376 -11.39 -7.46 -5.01
CA LEU A 376 -11.27 -6.02 -5.11
C LEU A 376 -12.13 -5.30 -4.06
N LEU A 377 -13.42 -5.62 -3.92
CA LEU A 377 -14.27 -5.02 -2.90
C LEU A 377 -13.73 -5.26 -1.47
N THR A 378 -13.20 -6.46 -1.19
CA THR A 378 -12.65 -6.81 0.13
C THR A 378 -11.49 -5.89 0.54
N THR A 379 -10.67 -5.48 -0.42
CA THR A 379 -9.56 -4.57 -0.14
C THR A 379 -10.00 -3.14 0.24
N TYR A 380 -11.24 -2.72 -0.07
CA TYR A 380 -11.78 -1.42 0.36
C TYR A 380 -12.35 -1.46 1.79
N VAL A 381 -12.81 -2.61 2.27
CA VAL A 381 -13.52 -2.73 3.56
C VAL A 381 -12.67 -2.28 4.74
N GLY A 382 -11.41 -2.72 4.81
CA GLY A 382 -10.50 -2.36 5.91
C GLY A 382 -10.18 -0.85 5.98
N PRO A 383 -9.71 -0.25 4.88
CA PRO A 383 -9.50 1.20 4.78
C PRO A 383 -10.77 1.99 5.14
N LEU A 384 -11.92 1.57 4.62
CA LEU A 384 -13.19 2.24 4.84
C LEU A 384 -13.64 2.14 6.31
N ALA A 385 -13.56 0.96 6.94
CA ALA A 385 -13.84 0.77 8.35
C ALA A 385 -12.98 1.68 9.25
N LYS A 386 -11.69 1.81 8.90
CA LYS A 386 -10.77 2.72 9.59
C LYS A 386 -11.19 4.19 9.40
N ALA A 387 -11.48 4.61 8.16
CA ALA A 387 -11.88 5.98 7.84
C ALA A 387 -13.17 6.38 8.57
N LEU A 388 -14.16 5.49 8.61
CA LEU A 388 -15.47 5.71 9.22
C LEU A 388 -15.50 5.48 10.73
N ARG A 389 -14.39 5.02 11.33
CA ARG A 389 -14.31 4.56 12.74
C ARG A 389 -15.43 3.57 13.08
N ALA A 390 -15.67 2.64 12.16
CA ALA A 390 -16.73 1.63 12.26
C ALA A 390 -16.14 0.21 12.22
N ASP A 391 -16.86 -0.75 12.78
CA ASP A 391 -16.43 -2.14 12.74
C ASP A 391 -16.54 -2.72 11.32
N ILE A 392 -15.59 -3.59 10.96
CA ILE A 392 -15.55 -4.26 9.64
C ILE A 392 -16.88 -4.96 9.30
N PRO A 393 -17.52 -5.74 10.20
CA PRO A 393 -18.81 -6.36 9.91
C PRO A 393 -19.91 -5.36 9.60
N LEU A 394 -19.94 -4.20 10.28
CA LEU A 394 -20.92 -3.16 10.02
C LEU A 394 -20.72 -2.55 8.64
N VAL A 395 -19.48 -2.23 8.25
CA VAL A 395 -19.19 -1.72 6.90
C VAL A 395 -19.57 -2.73 5.82
N GLN A 396 -19.28 -4.02 6.03
CA GLN A 396 -19.70 -5.07 5.12
C GLN A 396 -21.23 -5.16 5.00
N GLN A 397 -21.95 -5.08 6.11
CA GLN A 397 -23.41 -5.03 6.11
C GLN A 397 -23.92 -3.82 5.32
N ARG A 398 -23.31 -2.64 5.49
CA ARG A 398 -23.71 -1.43 4.74
C ARG A 398 -23.45 -1.51 3.24
N LEU A 399 -22.35 -2.14 2.82
CA LEU A 399 -22.09 -2.39 1.41
C LEU A 399 -23.07 -3.42 0.84
N ASN A 400 -23.43 -4.46 1.60
CA ASN A 400 -24.46 -5.41 1.21
C ASN A 400 -25.84 -4.74 1.08
N ASP A 401 -26.19 -3.86 2.02
CA ASP A 401 -27.40 -3.04 1.97
C ASP A 401 -27.41 -2.16 0.71
N TRP A 402 -26.28 -1.54 0.37
CA TRP A 402 -26.13 -0.70 -0.83
C TRP A 402 -26.37 -1.49 -2.12
N MET A 403 -25.75 -2.67 -2.22
CA MET A 403 -25.90 -3.59 -3.35
C MET A 403 -27.28 -4.22 -3.44
N ASP A 404 -28.06 -4.21 -2.36
CA ASP A 404 -29.25 -5.04 -2.17
C ASP A 404 -28.95 -6.52 -2.43
N ALA A 405 -27.91 -7.02 -1.77
CA ALA A 405 -27.51 -8.42 -1.80
C ALA A 405 -27.50 -8.96 -0.36
N PRO A 406 -28.04 -10.18 -0.09
CA PRO A 406 -27.99 -10.76 1.26
C PRO A 406 -26.53 -10.94 1.73
N SER A 407 -25.65 -11.30 0.80
CA SER A 407 -24.22 -11.44 1.02
C SER A 407 -23.41 -11.04 -0.21
N ARG A 408 -22.12 -10.76 -0.01
CA ARG A 408 -21.17 -10.54 -1.12
C ARG A 408 -21.02 -11.76 -2.04
N ALA A 409 -21.30 -12.95 -1.54
CA ALA A 409 -21.22 -14.18 -2.32
C ALA A 409 -22.38 -14.32 -3.31
N GLU A 410 -23.55 -13.78 -2.96
CA GLU A 410 -24.77 -13.79 -3.77
C GLU A 410 -24.92 -12.57 -4.68
N ALA A 411 -24.07 -11.55 -4.50
CA ALA A 411 -24.08 -10.36 -5.34
C ALA A 411 -23.69 -10.65 -6.79
N THR A 412 -24.42 -10.07 -7.74
CA THR A 412 -24.09 -10.08 -9.17
C THR A 412 -22.85 -9.23 -9.46
N ASP A 413 -22.25 -9.41 -10.63
CA ASP A 413 -21.11 -8.59 -11.05
C ASP A 413 -21.46 -7.09 -11.06
N GLU A 414 -22.65 -6.72 -11.53
CA GLU A 414 -23.11 -5.32 -11.52
C GLU A 414 -23.20 -4.75 -10.11
N GLN A 415 -23.81 -5.50 -9.18
CA GLN A 415 -23.90 -5.10 -7.78
C GLN A 415 -22.51 -4.90 -7.16
N LEU A 416 -21.57 -5.81 -7.42
CA LEU A 416 -20.20 -5.70 -6.91
C LEU A 416 -19.49 -4.46 -7.47
N ARG A 417 -19.68 -4.13 -8.75
CA ARG A 417 -19.11 -2.90 -9.35
C ARG A 417 -19.67 -1.66 -8.70
N ASP A 418 -20.99 -1.58 -8.52
CA ASP A 418 -21.65 -0.45 -7.85
C ASP A 418 -21.14 -0.28 -6.41
N ALA A 419 -20.93 -1.36 -5.66
CA ALA A 419 -20.34 -1.28 -4.31
C ALA A 419 -18.87 -0.85 -4.30
N ILE A 420 -18.07 -1.25 -5.28
CA ILE A 420 -16.67 -0.81 -5.38
C ILE A 420 -16.61 0.69 -5.65
N ILE A 421 -17.44 1.18 -6.59
CA ILE A 421 -17.56 2.61 -6.89
C ILE A 421 -17.99 3.37 -5.63
N GLN A 422 -19.00 2.88 -4.92
CA GLN A 422 -19.48 3.55 -3.72
C GLN A 422 -18.48 3.49 -2.56
N ALA A 423 -17.80 2.35 -2.36
CA ALA A 423 -16.78 2.22 -1.33
C ALA A 423 -15.60 3.17 -1.57
N ALA A 424 -15.21 3.36 -2.84
CA ALA A 424 -14.21 4.36 -3.22
C ALA A 424 -14.71 5.79 -2.94
N ALA A 425 -15.98 6.09 -3.26
CA ALA A 425 -16.58 7.39 -2.99
C ALA A 425 -16.64 7.70 -1.49
N TRP A 426 -17.08 6.74 -0.65
CA TRP A 426 -17.09 6.90 0.81
C TRP A 426 -15.68 7.00 1.42
N LEU A 427 -14.68 6.38 0.80
CA LEU A 427 -13.29 6.51 1.24
C LEU A 427 -12.73 7.89 0.90
N ALA A 428 -13.13 8.45 -0.25
CA ALA A 428 -12.75 9.79 -0.67
C ALA A 428 -13.48 10.89 0.13
N ASP A 429 -14.76 10.68 0.44
CA ASP A 429 -15.58 11.59 1.25
C ASP A 429 -16.44 10.80 2.27
N PRO A 430 -15.91 10.59 3.49
CA PRO A 430 -16.62 9.92 4.58
C PRO A 430 -17.97 10.56 4.97
N GLU A 431 -18.19 11.85 4.70
CA GLU A 431 -19.47 12.51 5.06
C GLU A 431 -20.64 11.95 4.24
N THR A 432 -20.38 11.54 2.99
CA THR A 432 -21.40 10.91 2.15
C THR A 432 -21.86 9.55 2.69
N TYR A 433 -21.03 8.85 3.48
CA TYR A 433 -21.46 7.66 4.21
C TYR A 433 -22.39 8.03 5.37
N TYR A 434 -22.10 9.09 6.12
CA TYR A 434 -22.96 9.51 7.23
C TYR A 434 -24.32 10.03 6.75
N ALA A 435 -24.35 10.72 5.61
CA ALA A 435 -25.60 11.08 4.94
C ALA A 435 -26.41 9.85 4.51
N TYR A 436 -25.74 8.77 4.09
CA TYR A 436 -26.40 7.51 3.76
C TYR A 436 -27.00 6.81 4.99
N VAL A 437 -26.24 6.69 6.09
CA VAL A 437 -26.73 5.99 7.29
C VAL A 437 -27.70 6.82 8.14
N THR A 438 -27.65 8.14 8.02
CA THR A 438 -28.52 9.08 8.73
C THR A 438 -29.32 9.89 7.71
N PRO A 439 -30.31 9.28 7.05
CA PRO A 439 -31.11 9.99 6.06
C PRO A 439 -31.80 11.20 6.70
N GLN A 440 -31.91 12.28 5.92
CA GLN A 440 -32.60 13.50 6.37
C GLN A 440 -34.04 13.18 6.79
N ALA A 441 -34.54 13.94 7.77
CA ALA A 441 -35.92 13.85 8.20
C ALA A 441 -36.85 14.08 7.00
N ILE A 442 -37.76 13.14 6.77
CA ILE A 442 -38.72 13.21 5.67
C ILE A 442 -39.77 14.26 6.04
N GLU A 443 -39.99 15.25 5.17
CA GLU A 443 -41.07 16.20 5.36
C GLU A 443 -42.42 15.48 5.46
N PRO A 444 -43.36 15.95 6.31
CA PRO A 444 -44.71 15.40 6.33
C PRO A 444 -45.34 15.48 4.95
N GLY A 445 -45.69 14.34 4.36
CA GLY A 445 -46.24 14.34 3.00
C GLY A 445 -45.20 14.18 1.89
N GLY A 446 -43.91 14.14 2.23
CA GLY A 446 -42.79 13.99 1.29
C GLY A 446 -42.36 12.54 1.04
N LEU A 447 -41.28 12.40 0.26
CA LEU A 447 -40.56 11.16 -0.02
C LEU A 447 -39.19 11.19 0.65
N PRO A 448 -38.67 10.05 1.13
CA PRO A 448 -37.27 9.97 1.49
C PRO A 448 -36.41 10.24 0.26
N ALA A 449 -35.26 10.89 0.46
CA ALA A 449 -34.26 11.00 -0.59
C ALA A 449 -33.84 9.59 -1.04
N PRO A 450 -33.67 9.34 -2.35
CA PRO A 450 -33.12 8.08 -2.81
C PRO A 450 -31.71 7.90 -2.27
N VAL A 451 -31.39 6.66 -1.89
CA VAL A 451 -30.05 6.26 -1.44
C VAL A 451 -29.05 6.38 -2.59
N HIS A 452 -29.50 6.00 -3.78
CA HIS A 452 -28.65 5.90 -4.95
C HIS A 452 -29.48 6.18 -6.19
N THR A 453 -28.88 6.91 -7.13
CA THR A 453 -29.43 7.10 -8.47
C THR A 453 -28.35 6.89 -9.51
N LYS A 454 -28.73 6.34 -10.66
CA LYS A 454 -27.86 6.16 -11.82
C LYS A 454 -28.70 6.12 -13.11
N PRO A 455 -28.09 6.36 -14.29
CA PRO A 455 -28.73 6.03 -15.57
C PRO A 455 -28.95 4.51 -15.68
N ALA A 456 -30.10 4.10 -16.23
CA ALA A 456 -30.39 2.69 -16.46
C ALA A 456 -29.40 2.10 -17.48
N PRO A 457 -28.73 0.99 -17.19
CA PRO A 457 -27.74 0.41 -18.10
C PRO A 457 -28.37 -0.28 -19.32
N ALA A 458 -29.63 -0.70 -19.20
CA ALA A 458 -30.41 -1.36 -20.23
C ALA A 458 -31.91 -1.09 -20.00
N ASP A 459 -32.72 -1.40 -21.01
CA ASP A 459 -34.17 -1.36 -20.88
C ASP A 459 -34.62 -2.29 -19.75
N SER A 460 -35.46 -1.76 -18.87
CA SER A 460 -35.96 -2.44 -17.68
C SER A 460 -37.37 -1.96 -17.35
N SER A 461 -37.90 -2.34 -16.19
CA SER A 461 -39.15 -1.82 -15.67
C SER A 461 -38.95 -1.37 -14.23
N CYS A 462 -39.69 -0.33 -13.83
CA CYS A 462 -39.69 0.13 -12.46
C CYS A 462 -40.20 -0.99 -11.53
N SER A 463 -39.44 -1.33 -10.50
CA SER A 463 -39.81 -2.37 -9.52
C SER A 463 -41.10 -2.07 -8.75
N LEU A 464 -41.47 -0.79 -8.63
CA LEU A 464 -42.67 -0.35 -7.93
C LEU A 464 -43.87 -0.24 -8.88
N CYS A 465 -43.77 0.60 -9.92
CA CYS A 465 -44.89 0.88 -10.80
C CYS A 465 -44.85 0.16 -12.16
N ALA A 466 -43.91 -0.75 -12.40
CA ALA A 466 -43.78 -1.51 -13.65
C ALA A 466 -43.71 -0.70 -14.96
N VAL A 467 -43.66 0.64 -14.89
CA VAL A 467 -43.46 1.50 -16.06
C VAL A 467 -42.12 1.12 -16.71
N PRO A 468 -42.09 0.89 -18.03
CA PRO A 468 -40.86 0.66 -18.76
C PRO A 468 -39.88 1.81 -18.52
N VAL A 469 -38.63 1.46 -18.30
CA VAL A 469 -37.52 2.41 -18.14
C VAL A 469 -36.53 2.12 -19.25
N ALA A 470 -36.33 3.10 -20.13
CA ALA A 470 -35.38 2.96 -21.23
C ALA A 470 -33.94 3.08 -20.74
N ALA A 471 -32.99 2.46 -21.44
CA ALA A 471 -31.57 2.65 -21.20
C ALA A 471 -31.20 4.16 -21.20
N GLY A 472 -30.46 4.60 -20.18
CA GLY A 472 -30.06 5.99 -19.96
C GLY A 472 -31.02 6.82 -19.10
N GLU A 473 -32.26 6.36 -18.86
CA GLU A 473 -33.18 7.06 -17.96
C GLU A 473 -32.76 6.95 -16.49
N LEU A 474 -33.13 7.94 -15.68
CA LEU A 474 -32.76 7.97 -14.27
C LEU A 474 -33.52 6.89 -13.49
N ILE A 475 -32.77 5.98 -12.89
CA ILE A 475 -33.25 5.00 -11.92
C ILE A 475 -32.58 5.21 -10.57
N GLY A 476 -33.16 4.61 -9.54
CA GLY A 476 -32.62 4.72 -8.20
C GLY A 476 -33.24 3.76 -7.20
N ARG A 477 -32.74 3.81 -5.98
CA ARG A 477 -33.17 2.97 -4.87
C ARG A 477 -33.58 3.81 -3.69
N MET A 478 -34.68 3.42 -3.06
CA MET A 478 -35.14 4.03 -1.83
C MET A 478 -34.40 3.41 -0.63
N PRO A 479 -34.30 4.12 0.51
CA PRO A 479 -33.78 3.55 1.74
C PRO A 479 -34.44 2.23 2.08
N ARG A 480 -33.63 1.27 2.57
CA ARG A 480 -34.11 -0.06 2.92
C ARG A 480 -35.30 0.07 3.88
N PRO A 481 -36.47 -0.46 3.53
CA PRO A 481 -37.63 -0.31 4.39
C PRO A 481 -37.41 -1.16 5.66
N ARG A 482 -38.11 -0.81 6.75
CA ARG A 482 -38.05 -1.62 7.97
C ARG A 482 -38.64 -3.01 7.70
N GLN A 483 -38.08 -4.04 8.32
CA GLN A 483 -38.72 -5.36 8.30
C GLN A 483 -40.16 -5.25 8.82
N PRO A 484 -41.13 -5.96 8.21
CA PRO A 484 -40.97 -7.07 7.26
C PRO A 484 -41.04 -6.67 5.78
N PHE A 485 -40.94 -5.38 5.43
CA PHE A 485 -40.97 -4.95 4.04
C PHE A 485 -39.69 -5.39 3.31
N VAL A 486 -39.84 -5.92 2.10
CA VAL A 486 -38.73 -6.35 1.26
C VAL A 486 -38.12 -5.15 0.53
N THR A 487 -36.82 -5.18 0.27
CA THR A 487 -36.16 -4.14 -0.52
C THR A 487 -36.75 -4.12 -1.93
N MET A 488 -37.05 -2.93 -2.44
CA MET A 488 -37.44 -2.77 -3.83
C MET A 488 -36.17 -2.61 -4.68
N ALA A 489 -36.15 -3.27 -5.84
CA ALA A 489 -35.13 -3.07 -6.86
C ALA A 489 -35.23 -1.66 -7.47
N TRP A 490 -34.59 -1.42 -8.62
CA TRP A 490 -34.54 -0.10 -9.27
C TRP A 490 -35.92 0.50 -9.55
N GLN A 491 -36.10 1.76 -9.13
CA GLN A 491 -37.32 2.55 -9.33
C GLN A 491 -37.07 3.66 -10.36
N CYS A 492 -38.09 3.99 -11.16
CA CYS A 492 -38.02 5.09 -12.12
C CYS A 492 -38.05 6.46 -11.41
N ALA A 493 -37.64 7.52 -12.12
CA ALA A 493 -37.65 8.89 -11.63
C ALA A 493 -39.00 9.31 -11.00
N HIS A 494 -40.14 8.91 -11.61
CA HIS A 494 -41.46 9.19 -11.05
C HIS A 494 -41.63 8.63 -9.64
N CYS A 495 -41.31 7.35 -9.44
CA CYS A 495 -41.44 6.70 -8.14
C CYS A 495 -40.49 7.25 -7.07
N LEU A 496 -39.34 7.79 -7.49
CA LEU A 496 -38.34 8.37 -6.60
C LEU A 496 -38.68 9.79 -6.16
N PHE A 497 -39.16 10.63 -7.08
CA PHE A 497 -39.25 12.08 -6.86
C PHE A 497 -40.68 12.62 -6.99
N ASP A 498 -41.43 12.18 -8.00
CA ASP A 498 -42.71 12.81 -8.34
C ASP A 498 -43.92 12.14 -7.69
N ARG A 499 -43.84 10.87 -7.24
CA ARG A 499 -45.03 10.07 -6.90
C ARG A 499 -45.96 10.67 -5.83
N ARG A 500 -45.48 11.62 -5.03
CA ARG A 500 -46.30 12.34 -4.04
C ARG A 500 -46.72 13.74 -4.46
N ALA A 501 -45.95 14.38 -5.33
CA ALA A 501 -46.27 15.71 -5.84
C ALA A 501 -47.22 15.63 -7.05
N LYS A 502 -47.10 14.57 -7.84
CA LYS A 502 -47.90 14.26 -9.04
C LYS A 502 -48.40 12.82 -8.99
N PRO A 503 -49.13 12.43 -7.93
CA PRO A 503 -49.57 11.04 -7.79
C PRO A 503 -50.49 10.65 -8.95
N ARG A 504 -50.35 9.41 -9.43
CA ARG A 504 -51.35 8.75 -10.26
C ARG A 504 -52.32 7.98 -9.36
N LEU A 505 -53.46 7.55 -9.91
CA LEU A 505 -54.41 6.75 -9.14
C LEU A 505 -53.75 5.45 -8.62
N ALA A 506 -52.94 4.78 -9.45
CA ALA A 506 -52.17 3.61 -9.01
C ALA A 506 -51.27 3.90 -7.80
N ASP A 507 -50.62 5.06 -7.75
CA ASP A 507 -49.70 5.42 -6.65
C ASP A 507 -50.49 5.57 -5.32
N VAL A 508 -51.67 6.19 -5.37
CA VAL A 508 -52.55 6.36 -4.21
C VAL A 508 -53.13 5.02 -3.75
N VAL A 509 -53.58 4.18 -4.69
CA VAL A 509 -54.14 2.85 -4.38
C VAL A 509 -53.06 1.93 -3.78
N LEU A 510 -51.84 1.96 -4.31
CA LEU A 510 -50.70 1.26 -3.70
C LEU A 510 -50.42 1.79 -2.28
N ARG A 511 -50.48 3.11 -2.06
CA ARG A 511 -50.32 3.65 -0.69
C ARG A 511 -51.38 3.12 0.27
N VAL A 512 -52.65 3.09 -0.14
CA VAL A 512 -53.74 2.48 0.66
C VAL A 512 -53.41 1.03 0.97
N PHE A 513 -53.00 0.25 -0.03
CA PHE A 513 -52.59 -1.13 0.14
C PHE A 513 -51.46 -1.29 1.18
N HIS A 514 -50.38 -0.51 1.07
CA HIS A 514 -49.22 -0.63 1.98
C HIS A 514 -49.59 -0.31 3.43
N HIS A 515 -50.42 0.71 3.65
CA HIS A 515 -50.89 1.06 5.00
C HIS A 515 -51.85 0.02 5.56
N ALA A 516 -52.78 -0.45 4.73
CA ALA A 516 -53.66 -1.57 5.07
C ALA A 516 -52.80 -2.78 5.45
N PHE A 517 -51.89 -3.25 4.59
CA PHE A 517 -50.97 -4.37 4.81
C PHE A 517 -50.26 -4.30 6.16
N SER A 518 -49.68 -3.12 6.48
CA SER A 518 -48.94 -2.88 7.72
C SER A 518 -49.79 -3.00 9.00
N GLY A 519 -51.12 -3.06 8.88
CA GLY A 519 -52.05 -3.04 10.01
C GLY A 519 -52.32 -1.65 10.55
N SER A 520 -52.05 -0.60 9.76
CA SER A 520 -52.33 0.76 10.16
C SER A 520 -53.82 1.04 10.08
N SER A 521 -54.40 1.60 11.14
CA SER A 521 -55.80 2.00 11.19
C SER A 521 -56.11 3.27 10.37
N THR A 522 -55.08 3.92 9.82
CA THR A 522 -55.20 5.13 9.01
C THR A 522 -54.21 5.12 7.85
N VAL A 523 -54.63 5.67 6.72
CA VAL A 523 -53.80 5.93 5.53
C VAL A 523 -53.48 7.43 5.48
N PRO A 524 -52.22 7.83 5.71
CA PRO A 524 -51.80 9.21 5.56
C PRO A 524 -51.72 9.59 4.08
N LEU A 525 -52.53 10.54 3.65
CA LEU A 525 -52.54 11.10 2.29
C LEU A 525 -52.13 12.58 2.34
N ASN A 526 -51.26 13.02 1.44
CA ASN A 526 -51.05 14.45 1.25
C ASN A 526 -52.19 15.04 0.39
N LYS A 527 -52.20 16.36 0.22
CA LYS A 527 -53.25 17.05 -0.55
C LYS A 527 -53.40 16.53 -1.98
N ALA A 528 -52.30 16.31 -2.69
CA ALA A 528 -52.35 15.83 -4.08
C ALA A 528 -52.89 14.40 -4.18
N GLU A 529 -52.49 13.50 -3.26
CA GLU A 529 -52.98 12.12 -3.21
C GLU A 529 -54.47 12.07 -2.85
N ALA A 530 -54.91 12.92 -1.91
CA ALA A 530 -56.32 13.04 -1.54
C ALA A 530 -57.17 13.57 -2.70
N GLN A 531 -56.68 14.57 -3.44
CA GLN A 531 -57.33 15.11 -4.64
C GLN A 531 -57.52 14.03 -5.71
N VAL A 532 -56.47 13.27 -6.03
CA VAL A 532 -56.56 12.18 -7.02
C VAL A 532 -57.58 11.12 -6.60
N LEU A 533 -57.64 10.78 -5.31
CA LEU A 533 -58.62 9.83 -4.81
C LEU A 533 -60.06 10.38 -4.85
N SER A 534 -60.25 11.64 -4.44
CA SER A 534 -61.57 12.32 -4.47
C SER A 534 -62.09 12.44 -5.91
N GLU A 535 -61.26 12.89 -6.86
CA GLU A 535 -61.62 12.99 -8.28
C GLU A 535 -61.95 11.63 -8.94
N ALA A 536 -61.29 10.56 -8.48
CA ALA A 536 -61.61 9.21 -8.93
C ALA A 536 -62.95 8.72 -8.35
N LEU A 537 -63.21 9.00 -7.07
CA LEU A 537 -64.48 8.63 -6.41
C LEU A 537 -65.67 9.44 -6.90
N ALA A 538 -65.49 10.69 -7.32
CA ALA A 538 -66.55 11.51 -7.90
C ALA A 538 -67.16 10.92 -9.18
N ARG A 539 -66.46 9.97 -9.83
CA ARG A 539 -66.94 9.22 -11.00
C ARG A 539 -67.72 7.96 -10.63
N VAL A 540 -67.71 7.56 -9.37
CA VAL A 540 -68.39 6.38 -8.87
C VAL A 540 -69.80 6.77 -8.39
N PRO A 541 -70.86 6.06 -8.81
CA PRO A 541 -72.20 6.29 -8.26
C PRO A 541 -72.16 6.08 -6.74
N ALA A 542 -72.69 7.03 -5.97
CA ALA A 542 -72.71 6.95 -4.51
C ALA A 542 -73.68 5.83 -4.04
N GLU A 543 -73.18 4.60 -3.99
CA GLU A 543 -74.00 3.42 -3.69
C GLU A 543 -74.02 3.04 -2.19
N THR A 544 -73.07 3.54 -1.38
CA THR A 544 -72.98 3.19 0.05
C THR A 544 -72.63 4.37 0.93
N ALA A 545 -73.10 4.34 2.19
CA ALA A 545 -72.79 5.37 3.20
C ALA A 545 -71.27 5.50 3.46
N ASN A 546 -70.52 4.40 3.39
CA ASN A 546 -69.06 4.41 3.58
C ASN A 546 -68.32 5.15 2.46
N VAL A 547 -68.81 5.09 1.22
CA VAL A 547 -68.19 5.80 0.08
C VAL A 547 -68.44 7.30 0.21
N GLN A 548 -69.66 7.70 0.57
CA GLN A 548 -69.95 9.12 0.82
C GLN A 548 -69.11 9.67 1.97
N GLU A 549 -69.02 8.92 3.09
CA GLU A 549 -68.19 9.31 4.23
C GLU A 549 -66.69 9.41 3.85
N ALA A 550 -66.21 8.58 2.92
CA ALA A 550 -64.85 8.67 2.39
C ALA A 550 -64.65 9.94 1.55
N CYS A 551 -65.61 10.30 0.68
CA CYS A 551 -65.58 11.55 -0.07
C CYS A 551 -65.56 12.77 0.87
N ASP A 552 -66.46 12.81 1.84
CA ASP A 552 -66.55 13.93 2.80
C ASP A 552 -65.24 14.09 3.60
N ALA A 553 -64.63 12.98 4.01
CA ALA A 553 -63.34 12.98 4.72
C ALA A 553 -62.18 13.46 3.84
N LEU A 554 -62.18 13.10 2.54
CA LEU A 554 -61.18 13.55 1.58
C LEU A 554 -61.32 15.05 1.31
N ASP A 555 -62.53 15.53 1.06
CA ASP A 555 -62.78 16.94 0.78
C ASP A 555 -62.40 17.81 1.99
N GLN A 556 -62.77 17.38 3.20
CA GLN A 556 -62.33 18.04 4.43
C GLN A 556 -60.79 18.05 4.56
N GLY A 557 -60.12 16.97 4.19
CA GLY A 557 -58.66 16.88 4.22
C GLY A 557 -57.98 17.77 3.18
N ILE A 558 -58.57 17.90 1.98
CA ILE A 558 -58.08 18.75 0.89
C ILE A 558 -58.18 20.24 1.25
N ASP A 559 -59.28 20.63 1.91
CA ASP A 559 -59.52 21.99 2.37
C ASP A 559 -58.76 22.34 3.66
N GLY A 560 -58.29 21.32 4.38
CA GLY A 560 -57.47 21.49 5.57
C GLY A 560 -56.08 22.07 5.30
N ASN A 561 -55.52 22.75 6.30
CA ASN A 561 -54.14 23.27 6.26
C ASN A 561 -53.08 22.23 6.68
N ALA A 562 -53.48 21.02 7.07
CA ALA A 562 -52.53 19.98 7.46
C ALA A 562 -51.78 19.47 6.22
N PRO A 563 -50.46 19.26 6.29
CA PRO A 563 -49.68 18.74 5.15
C PRO A 563 -50.06 17.30 4.78
N VAL A 564 -50.67 16.56 5.71
CA VAL A 564 -51.13 15.19 5.57
C VAL A 564 -52.46 15.03 6.28
N MET A 565 -53.45 14.45 5.61
CA MET A 565 -54.71 13.99 6.21
C MET A 565 -54.62 12.49 6.55
N LEU A 566 -55.40 12.05 7.54
CA LEU A 566 -55.48 10.65 7.93
C LEU A 566 -56.84 10.08 7.52
N LEU A 567 -56.87 9.30 6.43
CA LEU A 567 -58.08 8.59 6.02
C LEU A 567 -58.18 7.27 6.80
N SER A 568 -59.28 6.98 7.48
CA SER A 568 -59.39 5.71 8.23
C SER A 568 -59.27 4.50 7.30
N GLU A 569 -58.69 3.39 7.80
CA GLU A 569 -58.52 2.15 7.03
C GLU A 569 -59.85 1.70 6.40
N ARG A 570 -60.95 1.70 7.18
CA ARG A 570 -62.29 1.35 6.69
C ARG A 570 -62.69 2.17 5.47
N LEU A 571 -62.53 3.50 5.52
CA LEU A 571 -62.91 4.38 4.43
C LEU A 571 -61.99 4.22 3.22
N ALA A 572 -60.70 4.02 3.45
CA ALA A 572 -59.74 3.76 2.37
C ALA A 572 -60.05 2.44 1.64
N LEU A 573 -60.40 1.37 2.37
CA LEU A 573 -60.81 0.09 1.79
C LEU A 573 -62.13 0.22 1.01
N ALA A 574 -63.11 0.94 1.55
CA ALA A 574 -64.38 1.20 0.87
C ALA A 574 -64.17 1.98 -0.44
N ALA A 575 -63.27 2.98 -0.43
CA ALA A 575 -62.92 3.73 -1.62
C ALA A 575 -62.32 2.84 -2.71
N VAL A 576 -61.35 1.98 -2.37
CA VAL A 576 -60.73 1.07 -3.36
C VAL A 576 -61.77 0.09 -3.93
N ALA A 577 -62.63 -0.49 -3.10
CA ALA A 577 -63.68 -1.40 -3.55
C ALA A 577 -64.66 -0.72 -4.51
N ALA A 578 -65.06 0.52 -4.20
CA ALA A 578 -65.98 1.31 -5.03
C ALA A 578 -65.35 1.68 -6.40
N LEU A 579 -64.08 2.09 -6.40
CA LEU A 579 -63.34 2.38 -7.63
C LEU A 579 -63.23 1.14 -8.53
N GLN A 580 -62.97 -0.03 -7.94
CA GLN A 580 -62.88 -1.28 -8.69
C GLN A 580 -64.24 -1.68 -9.28
N ALA A 581 -65.32 -1.60 -8.50
CA ALA A 581 -66.67 -1.94 -8.96
C ALA A 581 -67.11 -1.05 -10.14
N ALA A 582 -66.79 0.24 -10.08
CA ALA A 582 -67.11 1.20 -11.13
C ALA A 582 -66.14 1.19 -12.32
N LYS A 583 -65.03 0.45 -12.25
CA LYS A 583 -63.93 0.49 -13.22
C LYS A 583 -63.45 1.93 -13.48
N ALA A 584 -63.26 2.70 -12.40
CA ALA A 584 -63.03 4.14 -12.47
C ALA A 584 -61.65 4.53 -13.07
N ALA A 585 -60.70 3.60 -13.13
CA ALA A 585 -59.40 3.78 -13.78
C ALA A 585 -59.53 3.72 -15.30
N THR A 586 -58.95 4.70 -16.00
CA THR A 586 -58.98 4.76 -17.47
C THR A 586 -57.68 4.33 -18.13
N ASP A 587 -56.55 4.50 -17.44
CA ASP A 587 -55.25 4.05 -17.93
C ASP A 587 -55.10 2.53 -17.70
N ALA A 588 -54.59 1.81 -18.69
CA ALA A 588 -54.45 0.36 -18.61
C ALA A 588 -53.59 -0.09 -17.42
N HIS A 589 -52.55 0.67 -17.08
CA HIS A 589 -51.71 0.40 -15.93
C HIS A 589 -52.47 0.59 -14.62
N ASP A 590 -53.18 1.72 -14.48
CA ASP A 590 -54.00 2.00 -13.28
C ASP A 590 -55.07 0.93 -13.08
N VAL A 591 -55.70 0.44 -14.15
CA VAL A 591 -56.69 -0.66 -14.10
C VAL A 591 -56.07 -1.94 -13.55
N THR A 592 -54.88 -2.32 -14.04
CA THR A 592 -54.17 -3.53 -13.57
C THR A 592 -53.83 -3.42 -12.08
N ILE A 593 -53.29 -2.28 -11.64
CA ILE A 593 -52.92 -2.08 -10.23
C ILE A 593 -54.15 -2.04 -9.33
N LEU A 594 -55.18 -1.30 -9.70
CA LEU A 594 -56.42 -1.20 -8.94
C LEU A 594 -57.09 -2.57 -8.77
N THR A 595 -57.14 -3.36 -9.84
CA THR A 595 -57.68 -4.72 -9.81
C THR A 595 -56.90 -5.61 -8.85
N ALA A 596 -55.56 -5.62 -8.96
CA ALA A 596 -54.71 -6.45 -8.11
C ALA A 596 -54.79 -6.04 -6.62
N VAL A 597 -54.82 -4.73 -6.33
CA VAL A 597 -54.98 -4.25 -4.94
C VAL A 597 -56.35 -4.61 -4.39
N ALA A 598 -57.43 -4.40 -5.15
CA ALA A 598 -58.78 -4.73 -4.71
C ALA A 598 -58.94 -6.24 -4.43
N GLU A 599 -58.34 -7.08 -5.28
CA GLU A 599 -58.29 -8.53 -5.08
C GLU A 599 -57.59 -8.90 -3.77
N HIS A 600 -56.41 -8.35 -3.50
CA HIS A 600 -55.69 -8.61 -2.24
C HIS A 600 -56.46 -8.19 -1.00
N LEU A 601 -57.03 -6.98 -1.04
CA LEU A 601 -57.83 -6.47 0.07
C LEU A 601 -59.05 -7.37 0.34
N SER A 602 -59.66 -7.90 -0.73
CA SER A 602 -60.74 -8.89 -0.63
C SER A 602 -60.26 -10.22 -0.02
N GLN A 603 -59.12 -10.75 -0.46
CA GLN A 603 -58.54 -11.99 0.06
C GLN A 603 -58.26 -11.88 1.57
N TRP A 604 -57.72 -10.76 2.06
CA TRP A 604 -57.54 -10.55 3.50
C TRP A 604 -58.86 -10.40 4.26
N GLY A 605 -59.89 -9.83 3.64
CA GLY A 605 -61.20 -9.68 4.27
C GLY A 605 -61.92 -11.01 4.47
N HIS A 606 -61.75 -11.93 3.53
CA HIS A 606 -62.46 -13.23 3.52
C HIS A 606 -61.63 -14.39 4.07
N ASP A 607 -60.29 -14.27 4.09
CA ASP A 607 -59.34 -15.33 4.46
C ASP A 607 -59.75 -16.70 3.85
N PRO A 608 -59.63 -16.85 2.52
CA PRO A 608 -60.18 -18.01 1.81
C PRO A 608 -59.60 -19.36 2.27
N GLN A 609 -58.50 -19.36 3.03
CA GLN A 609 -57.82 -20.54 3.53
C GLN A 609 -58.11 -20.81 5.02
N ASP A 610 -58.91 -19.98 5.67
CA ASP A 610 -59.24 -20.08 7.10
C ASP A 610 -57.99 -20.14 8.00
N LEU A 611 -56.99 -19.28 7.70
CA LEU A 611 -55.79 -19.22 8.51
C LEU A 611 -56.08 -18.63 9.90
N ASP A 612 -55.69 -19.33 10.97
CA ASP A 612 -55.86 -18.79 12.33
C ASP A 612 -54.98 -17.55 12.53
N LYS A 613 -55.59 -16.36 12.43
CA LYS A 613 -54.94 -15.07 12.64
C LYS A 613 -54.24 -14.97 14.00
N LYS A 614 -54.69 -15.69 15.03
CA LYS A 614 -54.05 -15.71 16.36
C LYS A 614 -52.75 -16.51 16.39
N GLY A 615 -52.53 -17.40 15.41
CA GLY A 615 -51.32 -18.19 15.27
C GLY A 615 -50.09 -17.41 14.79
N PHE A 616 -50.28 -16.18 14.31
CA PHE A 616 -49.21 -15.34 13.78
C PHE A 616 -48.77 -14.27 14.79
N ALA A 617 -47.46 -13.99 14.85
CA ALA A 617 -46.92 -13.02 15.81
C ALA A 617 -47.42 -11.57 15.58
N ASN A 618 -47.85 -11.24 14.35
CA ASN A 618 -48.48 -9.97 14.02
C ASN A 618 -49.35 -10.09 12.75
N VAL A 619 -50.18 -9.07 12.50
CA VAL A 619 -51.10 -9.03 11.35
C VAL A 619 -50.39 -9.04 9.99
N VAL A 620 -49.16 -8.54 9.91
CA VAL A 620 -48.40 -8.50 8.65
C VAL A 620 -48.00 -9.92 8.25
N LEU A 621 -47.51 -10.72 9.19
CA LEU A 621 -47.17 -12.12 8.95
C LEU A 621 -48.41 -12.95 8.55
N TRP A 622 -49.56 -12.72 9.19
CA TRP A 622 -50.81 -13.36 8.78
C TRP A 622 -51.21 -12.97 7.36
N ARG A 623 -51.19 -11.67 7.01
CA ARG A 623 -51.51 -11.22 5.64
C ARG A 623 -50.54 -11.78 4.59
N GLN A 624 -49.24 -11.88 4.93
CA GLN A 624 -48.25 -12.52 4.06
C GLN A 624 -48.60 -14.00 3.84
N ALA A 625 -48.98 -14.71 4.90
CA ALA A 625 -49.39 -16.11 4.79
C ALA A 625 -50.66 -16.28 3.94
N VAL A 626 -51.66 -15.40 4.07
CA VAL A 626 -52.87 -15.41 3.22
C VAL A 626 -52.48 -15.27 1.74
N LEU A 627 -51.58 -14.34 1.41
CA LEU A 627 -51.13 -14.14 0.03
C LEU A 627 -50.30 -15.30 -0.49
N ALA A 628 -49.39 -15.86 0.32
CA ALA A 628 -48.52 -16.96 -0.07
C ALA A 628 -49.28 -18.26 -0.38
N ASN A 629 -50.47 -18.43 0.19
CA ASN A 629 -51.32 -19.61 -0.01
C ASN A 629 -52.48 -19.34 -0.99
N ALA A 630 -52.55 -18.16 -1.61
CA ALA A 630 -53.60 -17.85 -2.59
C ALA A 630 -53.45 -18.76 -3.82
N GLU A 631 -54.55 -19.37 -4.28
CA GLU A 631 -54.53 -20.33 -5.40
C GLU A 631 -53.98 -19.73 -6.71
N ILE A 632 -54.18 -18.42 -6.89
CA ILE A 632 -53.72 -17.67 -8.04
C ILE A 632 -52.83 -16.53 -7.54
N PRO A 633 -51.52 -16.54 -7.83
CA PRO A 633 -50.65 -15.40 -7.57
C PRO A 633 -51.19 -14.19 -8.34
N THR A 634 -51.40 -13.08 -7.65
CA THR A 634 -51.79 -11.85 -8.37
C THR A 634 -50.56 -11.22 -9.02
N VAL A 635 -50.81 -10.28 -9.93
CA VAL A 635 -49.77 -9.44 -10.53
C VAL A 635 -48.90 -8.72 -9.49
N LEU A 636 -49.43 -8.38 -8.31
CA LEU A 636 -48.62 -7.78 -7.23
C LEU A 636 -47.73 -8.83 -6.56
N SER A 637 -48.27 -10.03 -6.30
CA SER A 637 -47.54 -11.14 -5.71
C SER A 637 -46.39 -11.61 -6.61
N GLU A 638 -46.61 -11.69 -7.93
CA GLU A 638 -45.57 -12.09 -8.90
C GLU A 638 -44.40 -11.11 -9.00
N ARG A 639 -44.58 -9.85 -8.56
CA ARG A 639 -43.54 -8.80 -8.66
C ARG A 639 -42.48 -8.87 -7.55
N GLY A 640 -42.65 -9.75 -6.56
CA GLY A 640 -41.77 -9.76 -5.39
C GLY A 640 -42.00 -8.54 -4.49
N GLY A 641 -41.06 -8.24 -3.60
CA GLY A 641 -41.19 -7.07 -2.73
C GLY A 641 -42.11 -7.32 -1.52
N PRO A 642 -42.71 -6.30 -0.86
CA PRO A 642 -43.64 -6.54 0.26
C PRO A 642 -44.92 -7.30 -0.11
N PHE A 643 -45.09 -7.59 -1.41
CA PHE A 643 -46.20 -8.33 -2.00
C PHE A 643 -45.93 -9.85 -2.07
N TRP A 644 -44.71 -10.29 -1.73
CA TRP A 644 -44.28 -11.70 -1.74
C TRP A 644 -43.30 -11.97 -0.59
N VAL A 645 -43.44 -13.09 0.11
CA VAL A 645 -42.43 -13.62 1.05
C VAL A 645 -42.02 -15.01 0.61
#